data_AF-L7FNU0-F1
#
_entry.id   AF-L7FNU0-F1
#
_cell.length_a   1.000
_cell.length_b   1.000
_cell.length_c   1.000
_cell.angle_alpha   90.00
_cell.angle_beta   90.00
_cell.angle_gamma   90.00
#
_symmetry.space_group_name_H-M   'P 1'
#
loop_
_entity.id
_entity.type
_entity.pdbx_description
1 polymer ?
#
loop_
_entity_poly.entity_id
_entity_poly.type
_entity_poly.pdbx_seq_one_letter_code
_entity_poly.pdbx_strand_id
1 'polypeptide(L)'
;MVVFILLLLFNFTLSINTKIEWCKYENKIECVPFGKQCEQNFQWSLSTKSIQLPLINDGFIIKCNRNTHLEVIVNSKYRSLLNFELNNNTYIYSHKLYNFTLSPLQMIPNTDFFNKQEVLKTSCSNCKQCVNTSFCVECNDGYYLSNDSCYSCHSYCKTCTNNTFEGCSKCLNCDYSCKTCFEGTNEDCLSCGYHYYKSNSSTCLHCKYGCTSCYGGSITECDDCEEGFILQGTTCVKCASSCQTCIISPTSCISCQSSYYLSGNKCLECDSSCNSCYGPNINNCRSCLLYYYLSNGYCLPCDSSCRSCNGPNSNNCLTCEFLYGVSNGYCVKCDSSCYTCNGLNANNCVSCYNNYYLSENKCLKCDPSCKTCNGPNANNCLTCDSYNAYSNGSCLKCEYSCQTCSSSGLGNCLTCKPYHYYSNGYCIECSSKCSACNGTGENNCLTCRSGLYLSNGYCLPCDKNCKYCSGTISNNCNECKGGFYLLNGTCVQCSPNCGACTKSNCLYCNPDYYLLDNVCFRCHPECGSCDGPERTNCTSCENGKRLDVEPGENYHTCTIPCPTNCQLCNRYKCYECESGYYKSNNGECVRFEDELCSYGYNNECYTCFKGYYVDKNSCLKCPSICTECNGPTIYQCNSCIDGYYISSYT
;
A
#
# COMPACT_ATOMS: atom_id res chain seq x y z
N MET A 1 -51.16 7.03 -56.79
CA MET A 1 -51.43 8.14 -55.83
C MET A 1 -50.90 7.70 -54.48
N VAL A 2 -49.60 7.93 -54.21
CA VAL A 2 -49.06 9.14 -53.53
C VAL A 2 -49.25 8.94 -52.02
N VAL A 3 -48.28 8.42 -51.25
CA VAL A 3 -46.95 8.98 -50.86
C VAL A 3 -47.10 10.40 -50.33
N PHE A 4 -46.42 10.73 -49.23
CA PHE A 4 -46.44 12.00 -48.48
C PHE A 4 -47.47 12.09 -47.35
N ILE A 5 -47.01 11.87 -46.12
CA ILE A 5 -46.84 12.91 -45.09
C ILE A 5 -46.09 12.25 -43.93
N LEU A 6 -44.79 12.50 -43.84
CA LEU A 6 -43.98 12.41 -42.63
C LEU A 6 -42.70 13.24 -42.88
N LEU A 7 -42.90 14.56 -42.93
CA LEU A 7 -41.85 15.57 -42.85
C LEU A 7 -42.31 16.61 -41.82
N LEU A 8 -42.11 16.29 -40.54
CA LEU A 8 -41.72 17.28 -39.56
C LEU A 8 -40.43 16.78 -38.96
N LEU A 9 -39.34 17.22 -39.59
CA LEU A 9 -37.97 17.16 -39.12
C LEU A 9 -37.91 17.84 -37.75
N PHE A 10 -38.09 17.07 -36.68
CA PHE A 10 -37.52 17.42 -35.40
C PHE A 10 -36.02 17.18 -35.50
N ASN A 11 -35.27 18.28 -35.54
CA ASN A 11 -33.85 18.32 -35.25
C ASN A 11 -33.62 17.74 -33.84
N PHE A 12 -33.46 16.42 -33.76
CA PHE A 12 -32.67 15.83 -32.69
C PHE A 12 -31.26 15.69 -33.23
N THR A 13 -30.43 16.66 -32.86
CA THR A 13 -28.99 16.49 -32.83
C THR A 13 -28.71 15.16 -32.13
N LEU A 14 -28.25 14.16 -32.89
CA LEU A 14 -27.64 12.97 -32.32
C LEU A 14 -26.46 13.48 -31.50
N SER A 15 -26.63 13.60 -30.18
CA SER A 15 -25.51 13.62 -29.25
C SER A 15 -24.92 12.22 -29.30
N ILE A 16 -24.00 12.02 -30.25
CA ILE A 16 -23.13 10.86 -30.26
C ILE A 16 -22.37 10.96 -28.94
N ASN A 17 -22.78 10.15 -27.97
CA ASN A 17 -22.16 10.04 -26.66
C ASN A 17 -20.81 9.34 -26.88
N THR A 18 -19.84 10.07 -27.44
CA THR A 18 -18.50 9.54 -27.70
C THR A 18 -17.88 9.33 -26.33
N LYS A 19 -17.80 8.07 -25.88
CA LYS A 19 -16.94 7.72 -24.75
C LYS A 19 -15.54 8.26 -25.05
N ILE A 20 -14.94 8.90 -24.07
CA ILE A 20 -13.61 9.53 -24.15
C ILE A 20 -12.74 8.85 -23.12
N GLU A 21 -11.47 8.64 -23.48
CA GLU A 21 -10.44 8.14 -22.59
C GLU A 21 -9.42 9.24 -22.36
N TRP A 22 -9.00 9.43 -21.11
CA TRP A 22 -8.03 10.45 -20.72
C TRP A 22 -6.65 9.85 -20.62
N CYS A 23 -5.71 10.47 -21.31
CA CYS A 23 -4.33 10.06 -21.38
C CYS A 23 -3.40 11.05 -20.64
N LYS A 24 -2.82 10.72 -19.47
CA LYS A 24 -1.65 11.38 -18.84
C LYS A 24 -0.24 11.01 -19.37
N TYR A 25 0.48 12.02 -19.85
CA TYR A 25 1.90 11.98 -20.21
C TYR A 25 2.67 13.05 -19.43
N GLU A 26 3.65 12.67 -18.59
CA GLU A 26 4.43 13.62 -17.78
C GLU A 26 3.55 14.70 -17.10
N ASN A 27 3.70 15.97 -17.49
CA ASN A 27 2.95 17.13 -16.98
C ASN A 27 1.73 17.51 -17.84
N LYS A 28 1.17 16.57 -18.62
CA LYS A 28 0.04 16.83 -19.53
C LYS A 28 -1.00 15.72 -19.52
N ILE A 29 -2.28 16.07 -19.70
CA ILE A 29 -3.39 15.15 -19.99
C ILE A 29 -4.06 15.52 -21.30
N GLU A 30 -4.33 14.53 -22.14
CA GLU A 30 -5.04 14.68 -23.41
C GLU A 30 -6.20 13.70 -23.52
N CYS A 31 -7.26 14.06 -24.24
CA CYS A 31 -8.39 13.16 -24.46
C CYS A 31 -8.29 12.45 -25.80
N VAL A 32 -8.62 11.16 -25.83
CA VAL A 32 -8.67 10.37 -27.07
C VAL A 32 -10.04 9.68 -27.20
N PRO A 33 -10.44 9.26 -28.41
CA PRO A 33 -11.64 8.46 -28.61
C PRO A 33 -11.49 7.14 -27.87
N PHE A 34 -12.53 6.72 -27.14
CA PHE A 34 -12.55 5.43 -26.44
C PHE A 34 -12.20 4.27 -27.39
N GLY A 35 -11.19 3.48 -27.04
CA GLY A 35 -10.69 2.37 -27.85
C GLY A 35 -9.54 2.72 -28.82
N LYS A 36 -9.10 3.98 -28.90
CA LYS A 36 -7.78 4.31 -29.49
C LYS A 36 -6.70 4.24 -28.41
N GLN A 37 -5.61 3.53 -28.67
CA GLN A 37 -4.45 3.53 -27.80
C GLN A 37 -3.84 4.93 -27.71
N CYS A 38 -3.60 5.41 -26.49
CA CYS A 38 -2.74 6.55 -26.18
C CYS A 38 -1.35 6.33 -26.84
N GLU A 39 -0.73 7.35 -27.43
CA GLU A 39 0.58 7.21 -28.11
C GLU A 39 1.72 6.84 -27.12
N GLN A 40 2.80 6.22 -27.61
CA GLN A 40 3.84 5.59 -26.79
C GLN A 40 4.56 6.59 -25.86
N ASN A 41 4.28 6.50 -24.54
CA ASN A 41 5.10 6.88 -23.37
C ASN A 41 4.19 7.20 -22.17
N PHE A 42 3.44 6.21 -21.68
CA PHE A 42 2.25 6.49 -20.90
C PHE A 42 2.30 6.05 -19.43
N GLN A 43 1.76 6.89 -18.54
CA GLN A 43 1.74 6.64 -17.09
C GLN A 43 0.45 5.95 -16.57
N TRP A 44 -0.74 6.15 -17.17
CA TRP A 44 -1.94 5.39 -16.74
C TRP A 44 -2.97 5.08 -17.84
N SER A 45 -4.24 5.51 -17.80
CA SER A 45 -5.31 5.84 -18.81
C SER A 45 -6.59 5.65 -18.04
N LEU A 46 -7.52 6.59 -18.17
CA LEU A 46 -8.76 6.53 -17.40
C LEU A 46 -9.95 6.91 -18.27
N SER A 47 -10.96 6.04 -18.28
CA SER A 47 -12.27 6.32 -18.89
C SER A 47 -13.23 6.87 -17.83
N THR A 48 -12.84 7.96 -17.18
CA THR A 48 -13.60 8.61 -16.10
C THR A 48 -13.98 10.05 -16.47
N LYS A 49 -15.01 10.59 -15.80
CA LYS A 49 -15.36 12.03 -15.87
C LYS A 49 -14.71 12.85 -14.76
N SER A 50 -14.02 12.18 -13.85
CA SER A 50 -13.31 12.78 -12.72
C SER A 50 -11.95 12.09 -12.54
N ILE A 51 -10.89 12.86 -12.36
CA ILE A 51 -9.53 12.34 -12.14
C ILE A 51 -8.96 12.98 -10.89
N GLN A 52 -8.41 12.14 -10.01
CA GLN A 52 -7.68 12.59 -8.83
C GLN A 52 -6.19 12.66 -9.14
N LEU A 53 -5.61 13.84 -8.98
CA LEU A 53 -4.21 14.13 -9.23
C LEU A 53 -3.61 14.77 -7.98
N PRO A 54 -3.10 13.96 -7.03
CA PRO A 54 -2.37 14.52 -5.90
C PRO A 54 -1.05 15.13 -6.43
N LEU A 55 -0.76 16.38 -6.05
CA LEU A 55 0.48 17.09 -6.37
C LEU A 55 0.66 17.42 -7.87
N ILE A 56 -0.05 18.45 -8.35
CA ILE A 56 0.12 18.99 -9.71
C ILE A 56 1.12 20.15 -9.68
N ASN A 57 2.19 20.09 -10.49
CA ASN A 57 3.16 21.18 -10.64
C ASN A 57 2.59 22.35 -11.47
N ASP A 58 3.09 23.56 -11.23
CA ASP A 58 2.72 24.75 -12.00
C ASP A 58 3.00 24.54 -13.50
N GLY A 59 2.06 24.89 -14.37
CA GLY A 59 2.17 24.68 -15.82
C GLY A 59 1.67 23.35 -16.35
N PHE A 60 1.01 22.52 -15.53
CA PHE A 60 0.41 21.25 -15.98
C PHE A 60 -0.71 21.49 -17.00
N ILE A 61 -0.68 20.78 -18.13
CA ILE A 61 -1.53 21.08 -19.29
C ILE A 61 -2.63 20.02 -19.45
N ILE A 62 -3.90 20.42 -19.55
CA ILE A 62 -5.00 19.52 -19.91
C ILE A 62 -5.66 20.03 -21.17
N LYS A 63 -5.68 19.21 -22.23
CA LYS A 63 -6.31 19.58 -23.49
C LYS A 63 -7.24 18.49 -24.00
N CYS A 64 -8.34 18.89 -24.62
CA CYS A 64 -9.24 17.97 -25.28
C CYS A 64 -9.91 18.66 -26.45
N ASN A 65 -9.89 18.02 -27.62
CA ASN A 65 -10.51 18.55 -28.83
C ASN A 65 -11.88 17.90 -29.11
N ARG A 66 -12.67 17.68 -28.04
CA ARG A 66 -14.00 17.08 -28.09
C ARG A 66 -14.89 17.74 -27.06
N ASN A 67 -16.19 17.80 -27.36
CA ASN A 67 -17.20 18.26 -26.41
C ASN A 67 -17.27 17.31 -25.22
N THR A 68 -16.67 17.69 -24.10
CA THR A 68 -16.64 16.90 -22.86
C THR A 68 -16.36 17.79 -21.65
N HIS A 69 -16.51 17.23 -20.47
CA HIS A 69 -16.07 17.86 -19.23
C HIS A 69 -15.19 16.89 -18.42
N LEU A 70 -14.26 17.46 -17.67
CA LEU A 70 -13.38 16.73 -16.77
C LEU A 70 -13.35 17.42 -15.41
N GLU A 71 -13.73 16.70 -14.36
CA GLU A 71 -13.51 17.14 -13.00
C GLU A 71 -12.10 16.72 -12.55
N VAL A 72 -11.24 17.70 -12.26
CA VAL A 72 -9.90 17.45 -11.73
C VAL A 72 -9.89 17.74 -10.24
N ILE A 73 -9.53 16.72 -9.46
CA ILE A 73 -9.48 16.78 -7.99
C ILE A 73 -8.01 16.81 -7.58
N VAL A 74 -7.51 17.97 -7.17
CA VAL A 74 -6.10 18.13 -6.76
C VAL A 74 -5.92 17.63 -5.31
N ASN A 75 -6.87 17.95 -4.44
CA ASN A 75 -6.96 17.44 -3.07
C ASN A 75 -8.41 17.52 -2.55
N SER A 76 -8.63 17.25 -1.26
CA SER A 76 -9.95 17.24 -0.63
C SER A 76 -10.71 18.57 -0.71
N LYS A 77 -10.02 19.69 -0.97
CA LYS A 77 -10.58 21.05 -0.95
C LYS A 77 -10.69 21.70 -2.33
N TYR A 78 -9.82 21.33 -3.29
CA TYR A 78 -9.76 21.97 -4.61
C TYR A 78 -10.17 21.02 -5.74
N ARG A 79 -11.30 21.37 -6.36
CA ARG A 79 -11.90 20.68 -7.50
C ARG A 79 -12.12 21.69 -8.62
N SER A 80 -11.65 21.36 -9.82
CA SER A 80 -11.85 22.18 -11.01
C SER A 80 -12.63 21.40 -12.05
N LEU A 81 -13.77 21.94 -12.50
CA LEU A 81 -14.53 21.38 -13.63
C LEU A 81 -14.08 22.08 -14.92
N LEU A 82 -13.43 21.33 -15.80
CA LEU A 82 -12.92 21.81 -17.08
C LEU A 82 -13.91 21.45 -18.18
N ASN A 83 -14.34 22.44 -18.97
CA ASN A 83 -15.29 22.26 -20.06
C ASN A 83 -14.57 22.41 -21.40
N PHE A 84 -14.53 21.33 -22.17
CA PHE A 84 -13.88 21.29 -23.46
C PHE A 84 -14.95 21.36 -24.55
N GLU A 85 -14.77 22.29 -25.48
CA GLU A 85 -15.58 22.44 -26.69
C GLU A 85 -14.73 22.06 -27.91
N LEU A 86 -15.36 21.91 -29.08
CA LEU A 86 -14.78 21.43 -30.35
C LEU A 86 -13.64 22.29 -30.96
N ASN A 87 -12.98 23.15 -30.18
CA ASN A 87 -11.95 24.10 -30.62
C ASN A 87 -10.70 24.11 -29.70
N ASN A 88 -10.03 22.96 -29.51
CA ASN A 88 -8.72 22.85 -28.85
C ASN A 88 -8.58 23.60 -27.49
N ASN A 89 -9.60 23.55 -26.63
CA ASN A 89 -9.51 24.12 -25.28
C ASN A 89 -8.33 23.49 -24.53
N THR A 90 -7.35 24.34 -24.21
CA THR A 90 -6.14 23.97 -23.46
C THR A 90 -6.16 24.71 -22.14
N TYR A 91 -6.23 23.94 -21.06
CA TYR A 91 -6.20 24.45 -19.69
C TYR A 91 -4.81 24.27 -19.12
N ILE A 92 -4.29 25.31 -18.48
CA ILE A 92 -3.00 25.29 -17.81
C ILE A 92 -3.25 25.44 -16.31
N TYR A 93 -2.69 24.55 -15.51
CA TYR A 93 -2.77 24.62 -14.06
C TYR A 93 -1.87 25.71 -13.50
N SER A 94 -2.42 26.60 -12.68
CA SER A 94 -1.67 27.54 -11.87
C SER A 94 -1.67 27.10 -10.41
N HIS A 95 -0.52 26.61 -9.93
CA HIS A 95 -0.36 26.14 -8.55
C HIS A 95 -0.57 27.27 -7.53
N LYS A 96 -0.20 28.51 -7.88
CA LYS A 96 -0.43 29.69 -7.01
C LYS A 96 -1.91 29.95 -6.71
N LEU A 97 -2.81 29.55 -7.61
CA LEU A 97 -4.25 29.75 -7.49
C LEU A 97 -5.02 28.44 -7.31
N TYR A 98 -4.33 27.30 -7.26
CA TYR A 98 -4.89 25.94 -7.24
C TYR A 98 -5.96 25.69 -8.31
N ASN A 99 -5.89 26.41 -9.43
CA ASN A 99 -6.95 26.47 -10.44
C ASN A 99 -6.37 26.33 -11.85
N PHE A 100 -7.18 25.81 -12.75
CA PHE A 100 -6.88 25.77 -14.18
C PHE A 100 -7.39 27.03 -14.87
N THR A 101 -6.54 27.65 -15.69
CA THR A 101 -6.90 28.78 -16.53
C THR A 101 -6.92 28.36 -17.99
N LEU A 102 -7.91 28.85 -18.74
CA LEU A 102 -7.99 28.60 -20.18
C LEU A 102 -6.96 29.47 -20.90
N SER A 103 -6.10 28.85 -21.71
CA SER A 103 -5.09 29.57 -22.51
C SER A 103 -5.58 29.80 -23.95
N PRO A 104 -5.46 31.03 -24.51
CA PRO A 104 -5.73 31.28 -25.93
C PRO A 104 -4.65 30.64 -26.82
N LEU A 105 -5.06 29.93 -27.88
CA LEU A 105 -4.18 29.25 -28.84
C LEU A 105 -3.07 30.15 -29.40
N GLN A 106 -1.80 29.79 -29.15
CA GLN A 106 -0.72 30.00 -30.12
C GLN A 106 -0.51 28.70 -30.88
N MET A 107 -0.72 28.76 -32.20
CA MET A 107 -0.36 27.70 -33.14
C MET A 107 1.17 27.52 -33.17
N ILE A 108 1.64 26.29 -33.02
CA ILE A 108 2.92 25.87 -33.60
C ILE A 108 2.56 25.03 -34.85
N PRO A 109 3.07 25.33 -36.05
CA PRO A 109 2.54 24.78 -37.30
C PRO A 109 2.85 23.30 -37.53
N ASN A 110 1.89 22.59 -38.13
CA ASN A 110 2.00 21.26 -38.76
C ASN A 110 2.68 21.35 -40.13
N THR A 111 3.43 20.32 -40.50
CA THR A 111 3.56 19.71 -41.85
C THR A 111 4.16 18.31 -41.65
N ASP A 112 3.90 17.24 -42.41
CA ASP A 112 2.81 16.78 -43.28
C ASP A 112 3.02 15.26 -43.44
N PHE A 113 1.96 14.53 -43.81
CA PHE A 113 1.90 13.08 -44.05
C PHE A 113 2.87 12.55 -45.13
N PHE A 114 3.39 11.31 -44.97
CA PHE A 114 3.46 10.27 -46.03
C PHE A 114 3.69 8.85 -45.47
N ASN A 115 3.47 7.85 -46.34
CA ASN A 115 3.00 6.48 -46.12
C ASN A 115 3.93 5.43 -45.46
N LYS A 116 3.28 4.34 -45.01
CA LYS A 116 3.78 2.99 -44.67
C LYS A 116 5.06 2.52 -45.40
N GLN A 117 5.98 1.89 -44.65
CA GLN A 117 6.44 0.51 -44.89
C GLN A 117 7.30 -0.03 -43.73
N GLU A 118 7.12 -1.31 -43.40
CA GLU A 118 7.94 -2.09 -42.46
C GLU A 118 9.38 -2.22 -42.94
N VAL A 119 10.38 -1.93 -42.09
CA VAL A 119 11.74 -2.50 -42.20
C VAL A 119 12.36 -2.68 -40.79
N LEU A 120 13.09 -3.78 -40.64
CA LEU A 120 13.67 -4.36 -39.41
C LEU A 120 14.59 -3.43 -38.58
N LYS A 121 14.52 -3.61 -37.25
CA LYS A 121 15.38 -3.00 -36.21
C LYS A 121 16.80 -3.58 -36.26
N THR A 122 17.82 -2.74 -36.48
CA THR A 122 19.22 -2.99 -36.10
C THR A 122 19.84 -1.74 -35.47
N SER A 123 20.72 -1.95 -34.50
CA SER A 123 21.18 -1.02 -33.45
C SER A 123 22.14 0.06 -33.93
N CYS A 124 21.97 1.27 -33.39
CA CYS A 124 22.74 2.47 -33.64
C CYS A 124 22.90 3.22 -32.29
N SER A 125 24.13 3.42 -31.83
CA SER A 125 24.42 3.78 -30.43
C SER A 125 24.07 5.23 -30.10
N ASN A 126 23.40 5.46 -28.97
CA ASN A 126 23.01 6.78 -28.45
C ASN A 126 22.13 7.63 -29.39
N CYS A 127 21.58 7.00 -30.43
CA CYS A 127 20.73 7.63 -31.42
C CYS A 127 19.29 7.14 -31.28
N LYS A 128 18.36 8.08 -31.28
CA LYS A 128 16.92 7.88 -31.16
C LYS A 128 16.30 7.41 -32.47
N GLN A 129 16.79 7.89 -33.61
CA GLN A 129 16.34 7.49 -34.94
C GLN A 129 17.52 7.36 -35.92
N CYS A 130 17.68 6.18 -36.52
CA CYS A 130 18.74 5.93 -37.51
C CYS A 130 18.16 5.57 -38.87
N VAL A 131 18.86 6.03 -39.91
CA VAL A 131 18.53 5.71 -41.31
C VAL A 131 19.21 4.40 -41.73
N ASN A 132 20.40 4.12 -41.19
CA ASN A 132 21.12 2.85 -41.32
C ASN A 132 22.10 2.67 -40.13
N THR A 133 23.01 1.68 -40.19
CA THR A 133 23.97 1.36 -39.12
C THR A 133 24.98 2.46 -38.78
N SER A 134 25.08 3.53 -39.59
CA SER A 134 26.11 4.55 -39.47
C SER A 134 25.58 5.98 -39.54
N PHE A 135 24.27 6.18 -39.64
CA PHE A 135 23.67 7.48 -39.90
C PHE A 135 22.53 7.77 -38.93
N CYS A 136 22.78 8.69 -38.00
CA CYS A 136 21.82 9.16 -37.01
C CYS A 136 21.13 10.45 -37.48
N VAL A 137 19.81 10.54 -37.32
CA VAL A 137 19.05 11.78 -37.59
C VAL A 137 18.54 12.47 -36.33
N GLU A 138 18.45 11.76 -35.20
CA GLU A 138 18.05 12.31 -33.91
C GLU A 138 18.76 11.60 -32.77
N CYS A 139 19.42 12.32 -31.87
CA CYS A 139 20.14 11.73 -30.73
C CYS A 139 19.26 11.58 -29.48
N ASN A 140 19.65 10.68 -28.58
CA ASN A 140 19.03 10.57 -27.25
C ASN A 140 19.37 11.79 -26.38
N ASP A 141 18.56 12.05 -25.34
CA ASP A 141 18.88 13.04 -24.31
C ASP A 141 20.31 12.81 -23.74
N GLY A 142 21.04 13.90 -23.51
CA GLY A 142 22.46 13.87 -23.16
C GLY A 142 23.42 13.79 -24.36
N TYR A 143 22.92 13.80 -25.60
CA TYR A 143 23.74 13.80 -26.82
C TYR A 143 23.24 14.82 -27.88
N TYR A 144 24.15 15.42 -28.63
CA TYR A 144 23.85 16.28 -29.78
C TYR A 144 24.35 15.67 -31.09
N LEU A 145 23.64 15.97 -32.18
CA LEU A 145 23.98 15.47 -33.51
C LEU A 145 25.07 16.33 -34.14
N SER A 146 26.16 15.69 -34.57
CA SER A 146 27.20 16.32 -35.37
C SER A 146 27.73 15.31 -36.38
N ASN A 147 27.80 15.69 -37.66
CA ASN A 147 28.26 14.81 -38.75
C ASN A 147 27.62 13.41 -38.68
N ASP A 148 26.28 13.39 -38.56
CA ASP A 148 25.46 12.18 -38.57
C ASP A 148 25.75 11.19 -37.41
N SER A 149 26.45 11.65 -36.37
CA SER A 149 26.81 10.90 -35.16
C SER A 149 26.45 11.67 -33.88
N CYS A 150 26.17 10.93 -32.80
CA CYS A 150 25.77 11.50 -31.51
C CYS A 150 26.96 11.68 -30.57
N TYR A 151 27.24 12.93 -30.18
CA TYR A 151 28.28 13.29 -29.22
C TYR A 151 27.66 13.72 -27.90
N SER A 152 28.31 13.40 -26.78
CA SER A 152 27.78 13.72 -25.46
C SER A 152 27.71 15.24 -25.25
N CYS A 153 26.59 15.68 -24.69
CA CYS A 153 26.43 17.01 -24.14
C CYS A 153 27.38 17.25 -22.97
N HIS A 154 27.51 18.51 -22.55
CA HIS A 154 28.12 18.81 -21.26
C HIS A 154 27.30 18.16 -20.12
N SER A 155 27.98 17.77 -19.04
CA SER A 155 27.45 17.02 -17.90
C SER A 155 26.19 17.59 -17.23
N TYR A 156 25.90 18.90 -17.29
CA TYR A 156 24.69 19.52 -16.71
C TYR A 156 23.53 19.66 -17.69
N CYS A 157 23.67 19.21 -18.95
CA CYS A 157 22.66 19.38 -19.98
C CYS A 157 21.87 18.10 -20.23
N LYS A 158 20.55 18.21 -20.10
CA LYS A 158 19.61 17.20 -20.61
C LYS A 158 19.56 17.23 -22.14
N THR A 159 19.57 18.43 -22.74
CA THR A 159 19.68 18.61 -24.19
C THR A 159 20.66 19.74 -24.50
N CYS A 160 21.39 19.63 -25.60
CA CYS A 160 22.39 20.61 -26.01
C CYS A 160 22.53 20.71 -27.53
N THR A 161 23.14 21.77 -28.02
CA THR A 161 23.51 21.99 -29.43
C THR A 161 24.99 21.74 -29.69
N ASN A 162 25.81 21.73 -28.63
CA ASN A 162 27.21 21.32 -28.63
C ASN A 162 27.63 20.89 -27.20
N ASN A 163 28.89 20.50 -27.01
CA ASN A 163 29.41 20.03 -25.73
C ASN A 163 29.82 21.15 -24.74
N THR A 164 29.52 22.41 -25.02
CA THR A 164 29.88 23.55 -24.16
C THR A 164 28.70 24.02 -23.30
N PHE A 165 29.01 24.85 -22.30
CA PHE A 165 28.02 25.48 -21.41
C PHE A 165 27.00 26.31 -22.13
N GLU A 166 27.45 27.12 -23.08
CA GLU A 166 26.59 27.98 -23.86
C GLU A 166 25.74 27.17 -24.87
N GLY A 167 26.16 25.95 -25.19
CA GLY A 167 25.40 25.01 -26.01
C GLY A 167 24.25 24.32 -25.29
N CYS A 168 24.05 24.55 -23.99
CA CYS A 168 22.99 23.89 -23.23
C CYS A 168 21.60 24.44 -23.61
N SER A 169 20.71 23.59 -24.12
CA SER A 169 19.34 23.98 -24.45
C SER A 169 18.34 23.63 -23.35
N LYS A 170 18.61 22.59 -22.55
CA LYS A 170 17.88 22.26 -21.31
C LYS A 170 18.83 21.66 -20.28
N CYS A 171 18.76 22.14 -19.04
CA CYS A 171 19.58 21.62 -17.93
C CYS A 171 18.95 20.36 -17.30
N LEU A 172 19.77 19.58 -16.60
CA LEU A 172 19.30 18.53 -15.70
C LEU A 172 18.56 19.15 -14.49
N ASN A 173 17.58 18.43 -13.93
CA ASN A 173 16.89 18.87 -12.73
C ASN A 173 17.78 18.67 -11.49
N CYS A 174 17.70 19.59 -10.54
CA CYS A 174 18.33 19.43 -9.22
C CYS A 174 17.72 18.25 -8.45
N ASP A 175 18.42 17.78 -7.42
CA ASP A 175 17.83 16.92 -6.38
C ASP A 175 16.53 17.54 -5.84
N TYR A 176 15.53 16.72 -5.50
CA TYR A 176 14.21 17.18 -5.06
C TYR A 176 14.26 17.99 -3.75
N SER A 177 15.29 17.78 -2.92
CA SER A 177 15.56 18.58 -1.71
C SER A 177 16.08 19.99 -2.04
N CYS A 178 16.55 20.20 -3.27
CA CYS A 178 17.12 21.44 -3.76
C CYS A 178 16.14 22.25 -4.62
N LYS A 179 16.00 23.53 -4.27
CA LYS A 179 15.27 24.51 -5.08
C LYS A 179 16.13 25.08 -6.20
N THR A 180 17.41 25.34 -5.91
CA THR A 180 18.42 25.72 -6.91
C THR A 180 19.74 25.02 -6.58
N CYS A 181 20.47 24.56 -7.60
CA CYS A 181 21.72 23.81 -7.44
C CYS A 181 22.76 24.25 -8.47
N PHE A 182 24.02 23.97 -8.18
CA PHE A 182 25.11 23.95 -9.13
C PHE A 182 25.43 22.48 -9.45
N GLU A 183 25.66 22.13 -10.72
CA GLU A 183 26.02 20.76 -11.17
C GLU A 183 25.00 19.62 -10.95
N GLY A 184 23.81 19.89 -10.42
CA GLY A 184 22.71 18.90 -10.37
C GLY A 184 22.82 17.84 -9.27
N THR A 185 23.80 17.95 -8.37
CA THR A 185 24.00 17.04 -7.24
C THR A 185 23.45 17.63 -5.93
N ASN A 186 23.22 16.78 -4.92
CA ASN A 186 22.79 17.19 -3.57
C ASN A 186 23.92 17.93 -2.79
N GLU A 187 25.17 17.82 -3.24
CA GLU A 187 26.35 18.36 -2.53
C GLU A 187 26.60 19.85 -2.82
N ASP A 188 25.98 20.42 -3.86
CA ASP A 188 26.17 21.82 -4.29
C ASP A 188 24.83 22.58 -4.41
N CYS A 189 24.00 22.49 -3.37
CA CYS A 189 22.74 23.19 -3.33
C CYS A 189 22.90 24.69 -3.03
N LEU A 190 22.40 25.54 -3.92
CA LEU A 190 22.41 27.00 -3.73
C LEU A 190 21.26 27.46 -2.82
N SER A 191 20.08 26.85 -2.94
CA SER A 191 18.95 27.06 -2.02
C SER A 191 18.09 25.80 -1.89
N CYS A 192 17.52 25.58 -0.70
CA CYS A 192 16.72 24.39 -0.39
C CYS A 192 15.24 24.58 -0.72
N GLY A 193 14.57 23.46 -1.02
CA GLY A 193 13.12 23.40 -1.19
C GLY A 193 12.37 23.50 0.14
N TYR A 194 11.03 23.57 0.08
CA TYR A 194 10.19 23.51 1.28
C TYR A 194 10.47 22.23 2.08
N HIS A 195 10.42 22.34 3.41
CA HIS A 195 10.81 21.31 4.37
C HIS A 195 12.30 21.00 4.45
N TYR A 196 13.18 21.81 3.85
CA TYR A 196 14.63 21.62 3.94
C TYR A 196 15.36 22.92 4.29
N TYR A 197 16.43 22.81 5.08
CA TYR A 197 17.37 23.89 5.36
C TYR A 197 18.77 23.55 4.85
N LYS A 198 19.56 24.59 4.55
CA LYS A 198 20.91 24.43 4.03
C LYS A 198 21.89 24.15 5.17
N SER A 199 22.56 23.00 5.09
CA SER A 199 23.70 22.64 5.92
C SER A 199 24.94 23.50 5.58
N ASN A 200 25.89 23.59 6.50
CA ASN A 200 27.21 24.19 6.27
C ASN A 200 27.98 23.52 5.12
N SER A 201 27.64 22.27 4.76
CA SER A 201 28.21 21.53 3.64
C SER A 201 27.45 21.72 2.32
N SER A 202 26.61 22.76 2.18
CA SER A 202 25.77 23.01 1.00
C SER A 202 24.76 21.92 0.63
N THR A 203 24.51 20.97 1.54
CA THR A 203 23.47 19.94 1.42
C THR A 203 22.15 20.40 2.04
N CYS A 204 21.02 19.94 1.52
CA CYS A 204 19.70 20.26 2.06
C CYS A 204 19.23 19.17 3.03
N LEU A 205 19.07 19.52 4.31
CA LEU A 205 18.63 18.63 5.37
C LEU A 205 17.19 18.90 5.76
N HIS A 206 16.46 17.86 6.14
CA HIS A 206 15.03 17.95 6.42
C HIS A 206 14.75 18.78 7.69
N CYS A 207 13.77 19.67 7.62
CA CYS A 207 13.21 20.37 8.77
C CYS A 207 12.61 19.36 9.77
N LYS A 208 12.51 19.78 11.03
CA LYS A 208 11.84 18.99 12.07
C LYS A 208 10.33 18.88 11.78
N TYR A 209 9.71 17.77 12.23
CA TYR A 209 8.28 17.48 12.04
C TYR A 209 7.36 18.66 12.41
N GLY A 210 6.40 18.97 11.53
CA GLY A 210 5.45 20.07 11.71
C GLY A 210 5.93 21.42 11.17
N CYS A 211 7.12 21.49 10.55
CA CYS A 211 7.73 22.69 10.02
C CYS A 211 7.84 22.65 8.48
N THR A 212 7.40 23.73 7.82
CA THR A 212 7.47 23.91 6.35
C THR A 212 8.69 24.72 5.91
N SER A 213 9.14 25.68 6.73
CA SER A 213 10.37 26.46 6.50
C SER A 213 11.17 26.54 7.79
N CYS A 214 12.46 26.19 7.74
CA CYS A 214 13.36 26.20 8.88
C CYS A 214 14.73 26.75 8.51
N TYR A 215 15.45 27.25 9.50
CA TYR A 215 16.85 27.66 9.37
C TYR A 215 17.81 26.68 10.07
N GLY A 216 17.30 25.58 10.60
CA GLY A 216 18.07 24.55 11.29
C GLY A 216 17.26 23.27 11.58
N GLY A 217 17.92 22.28 12.18
CA GLY A 217 17.36 20.95 12.44
C GLY A 217 16.70 20.80 13.82
N SER A 218 16.81 21.82 14.67
CA SER A 218 16.18 21.83 16.00
C SER A 218 14.68 22.13 15.90
N ILE A 219 13.93 21.69 16.93
CA ILE A 219 12.50 21.98 17.07
C ILE A 219 12.19 23.48 17.27
N THR A 220 13.21 24.27 17.64
CA THR A 220 13.13 25.72 17.87
C THR A 220 13.66 26.55 16.70
N GLU A 221 13.93 25.94 15.55
CA GLU A 221 14.55 26.62 14.39
C GLU A 221 13.61 26.66 13.19
N CYS A 222 12.31 26.91 13.46
CA CYS A 222 11.27 26.94 12.46
C CYS A 222 10.74 28.36 12.24
N ASP A 223 10.59 28.74 10.98
CA ASP A 223 10.02 30.02 10.55
C ASP A 223 8.53 29.89 10.21
N ASP A 224 8.13 28.77 9.60
CA ASP A 224 6.75 28.52 9.17
C ASP A 224 6.34 27.08 9.45
N CYS A 225 5.10 26.89 9.90
CA CYS A 225 4.57 25.58 10.28
C CYS A 225 3.75 24.91 9.18
N GLU A 226 3.59 23.60 9.29
CA GLU A 226 2.66 22.80 8.48
C GLU A 226 1.21 23.12 8.85
N GLU A 227 0.28 22.85 7.92
CA GLU A 227 -1.16 22.99 8.21
C GLU A 227 -1.55 22.08 9.38
N GLY A 228 -2.28 22.64 10.35
CA GLY A 228 -2.60 21.95 11.62
C GLY A 228 -1.56 22.17 12.73
N PHE A 229 -0.58 23.05 12.51
CA PHE A 229 0.34 23.55 13.52
C PHE A 229 0.30 25.08 13.58
N ILE A 230 0.68 25.63 14.73
CA ILE A 230 0.88 27.06 14.92
C ILE A 230 2.29 27.34 15.42
N LEU A 231 2.87 28.45 14.97
CA LEU A 231 4.17 28.91 15.43
C LEU A 231 4.01 29.59 16.79
N GLN A 232 4.58 29.00 17.83
CA GLN A 232 4.66 29.60 19.16
C GLN A 232 6.13 29.92 19.46
N GLY A 233 6.50 31.19 19.34
CA GLY A 233 7.91 31.60 19.35
C GLY A 233 8.58 31.16 18.05
N THR A 234 9.42 30.13 18.14
CA THR A 234 10.12 29.51 17.00
C THR A 234 9.84 28.00 16.87
N THR A 235 8.81 27.52 17.59
CA THR A 235 8.43 26.11 17.63
C THR A 235 7.03 25.91 17.06
N CYS A 236 6.88 24.92 16.19
CA CYS A 236 5.57 24.51 15.69
C CYS A 236 4.88 23.58 16.67
N VAL A 237 3.74 24.03 17.20
CA VAL A 237 2.91 23.26 18.12
C VAL A 237 1.65 22.80 17.40
N LYS A 238 1.38 21.49 17.47
CA LYS A 238 0.21 20.89 16.83
C LYS A 238 -1.08 21.42 17.44
N CYS A 239 -2.08 21.69 16.60
CA CYS A 239 -3.43 22.04 17.07
C CYS A 239 -4.03 20.90 17.91
N ALA A 240 -4.98 21.25 18.79
CA ALA A 240 -5.74 20.29 19.58
C ALA A 240 -6.47 19.30 18.67
N SER A 241 -6.72 18.08 19.16
CA SER A 241 -7.29 16.98 18.37
C SER A 241 -8.66 17.30 17.76
N SER A 242 -9.44 18.20 18.34
CA SER A 242 -10.72 18.65 17.80
C SER A 242 -10.58 19.69 16.67
N CYS A 243 -9.45 20.39 16.58
CA CYS A 243 -9.17 21.38 15.54
C CYS A 243 -8.53 20.72 14.32
N GLN A 244 -8.97 21.12 13.13
CA GLN A 244 -8.23 20.85 11.90
C GLN A 244 -7.18 21.94 11.64
N THR A 245 -7.53 23.20 11.89
CA THR A 245 -6.60 24.34 11.84
C THR A 245 -6.83 25.24 13.04
N CYS A 246 -5.78 25.94 13.50
CA CYS A 246 -5.82 26.83 14.66
C CYS A 246 -4.97 28.09 14.41
N ILE A 247 -5.18 29.16 15.20
CA ILE A 247 -4.62 30.49 14.90
C ILE A 247 -3.69 31.07 15.98
N ILE A 248 -4.13 31.11 17.24
CA ILE A 248 -3.40 31.80 18.32
C ILE A 248 -2.90 30.82 19.39
N SER A 249 -3.63 29.73 19.60
CA SER A 249 -3.27 28.65 20.51
C SER A 249 -3.73 27.32 19.91
N PRO A 250 -3.21 26.17 20.39
CA PRO A 250 -3.63 24.87 19.89
C PRO A 250 -5.15 24.65 20.00
N THR A 251 -5.82 25.33 20.94
CA THR A 251 -7.25 25.20 21.21
C THR A 251 -8.12 26.28 20.54
N SER A 252 -7.51 27.28 19.88
CA SER A 252 -8.23 28.34 19.17
C SER A 252 -8.38 27.97 17.71
N CYS A 253 -9.40 27.17 17.40
CA CYS A 253 -9.61 26.57 16.09
C CYS A 253 -10.18 27.60 15.08
N ILE A 254 -9.74 27.49 13.82
CA ILE A 254 -10.38 28.15 12.66
C ILE A 254 -11.30 27.16 11.93
N SER A 255 -10.92 25.88 11.90
CA SER A 255 -11.74 24.79 11.37
C SER A 255 -11.62 23.55 12.25
N CYS A 256 -12.62 22.69 12.17
CA CYS A 256 -12.76 21.53 13.04
C CYS A 256 -12.53 20.23 12.31
N GLN A 257 -12.08 19.21 13.05
CA GLN A 257 -12.08 17.84 12.55
C GLN A 257 -13.51 17.35 12.28
N SER A 258 -13.63 16.26 11.52
CA SER A 258 -14.92 15.60 11.33
C SER A 258 -15.52 15.19 12.68
N SER A 259 -16.85 15.22 12.80
CA SER A 259 -17.61 15.09 14.06
C SER A 259 -17.62 16.30 15.00
N TYR A 260 -17.06 17.45 14.58
CA TYR A 260 -17.13 18.70 15.33
C TYR A 260 -17.62 19.86 14.45
N TYR A 261 -18.29 20.84 15.05
CA TYR A 261 -18.64 22.11 14.42
C TYR A 261 -17.96 23.28 15.13
N LEU A 262 -17.72 24.34 14.36
CA LEU A 262 -17.09 25.55 14.87
C LEU A 262 -18.13 26.44 15.56
N SER A 263 -17.90 26.75 16.82
CA SER A 263 -18.65 27.74 17.59
C SER A 263 -17.67 28.78 18.15
N GLY A 264 -17.63 29.95 17.52
CA GLY A 264 -16.57 30.94 17.77
C GLY A 264 -15.21 30.38 17.30
N ASN A 265 -14.26 30.26 18.23
CA ASN A 265 -12.94 29.64 17.98
C ASN A 265 -12.79 28.26 18.65
N LYS A 266 -13.90 27.63 19.03
CA LYS A 266 -13.91 26.31 19.66
C LYS A 266 -14.63 25.31 18.78
N CYS A 267 -14.10 24.11 18.71
CA CYS A 267 -14.74 22.98 18.07
C CYS A 267 -15.54 22.21 19.12
N LEU A 268 -16.86 22.14 18.91
CA LEU A 268 -17.80 21.42 19.77
C LEU A 268 -18.30 20.19 19.02
N GLU A 269 -18.58 19.13 19.74
CA GLU A 269 -19.01 17.86 19.14
C GLU A 269 -20.37 18.02 18.44
N CYS A 270 -20.51 17.35 17.30
CA CYS A 270 -21.80 17.17 16.65
C CYS A 270 -22.71 16.25 17.47
N ASP A 271 -24.02 16.32 17.20
CA ASP A 271 -24.91 15.25 17.63
C ASP A 271 -24.42 13.90 17.08
N SER A 272 -24.50 12.86 17.91
CA SER A 272 -24.09 11.49 17.59
C SER A 272 -24.74 10.92 16.33
N SER A 273 -25.88 11.45 15.89
CA SER A 273 -26.54 11.05 14.64
C SER A 273 -25.81 11.52 13.37
N CYS A 274 -24.92 12.52 13.47
CA CYS A 274 -24.24 13.13 12.33
C CYS A 274 -22.79 12.67 12.23
N ASN A 275 -22.28 12.52 10.99
CA ASN A 275 -20.84 12.39 10.76
C ASN A 275 -20.14 13.76 10.68
N SER A 276 -20.84 14.77 10.16
CA SER A 276 -20.43 16.17 10.26
C SER A 276 -21.65 17.07 10.38
N CYS A 277 -21.50 18.23 10.99
CA CYS A 277 -22.61 19.14 11.28
C CYS A 277 -22.19 20.61 11.14
N TYR A 278 -23.17 21.51 11.10
CA TYR A 278 -22.98 22.96 11.17
C TYR A 278 -23.53 23.57 12.47
N GLY A 279 -24.00 22.73 13.39
CA GLY A 279 -24.59 23.13 14.67
C GLY A 279 -24.83 21.93 15.58
N PRO A 280 -25.28 22.17 16.83
CA PRO A 280 -25.37 21.14 17.86
C PRO A 280 -26.56 20.19 17.71
N ASN A 281 -27.58 20.55 16.95
CA ASN A 281 -28.83 19.80 16.94
C ASN A 281 -28.79 18.62 15.94
N ILE A 282 -29.60 17.60 16.20
CA ILE A 282 -29.81 16.41 15.37
C ILE A 282 -30.18 16.73 13.89
N ASN A 283 -30.72 17.92 13.62
CA ASN A 283 -31.10 18.39 12.28
C ASN A 283 -30.08 19.35 11.65
N ASN A 284 -28.90 19.50 12.24
CA ASN A 284 -27.82 20.32 11.70
C ASN A 284 -26.73 19.47 11.03
N CYS A 285 -27.06 18.25 10.59
CA CYS A 285 -26.12 17.40 9.89
C CYS A 285 -25.78 17.97 8.50
N ARG A 286 -24.50 17.90 8.15
CA ARG A 286 -23.97 18.19 6.81
C ARG A 286 -23.60 16.90 6.07
N SER A 287 -23.24 15.85 6.80
CA SER A 287 -23.08 14.50 6.27
C SER A 287 -23.43 13.46 7.32
N CYS A 288 -23.81 12.29 6.85
CA CYS A 288 -24.26 11.18 7.68
C CYS A 288 -23.22 10.08 7.72
N LEU A 289 -23.29 9.27 8.78
CA LEU A 289 -22.54 8.03 8.87
C LEU A 289 -23.03 7.05 7.80
N LEU A 290 -22.25 6.00 7.56
CA LEU A 290 -22.63 4.89 6.69
C LEU A 290 -23.98 4.30 7.14
N TYR A 291 -24.78 3.76 6.21
CA TYR A 291 -26.16 3.31 6.43
C TYR A 291 -27.21 4.40 6.70
N TYR A 292 -26.85 5.69 6.60
CA TYR A 292 -27.79 6.80 6.71
C TYR A 292 -27.67 7.74 5.51
N TYR A 293 -28.78 8.36 5.12
CA TYR A 293 -28.82 9.42 4.11
C TYR A 293 -29.25 10.75 4.72
N LEU A 294 -28.79 11.85 4.13
CA LEU A 294 -29.13 13.19 4.56
C LEU A 294 -30.48 13.62 3.99
N SER A 295 -31.42 14.00 4.84
CA SER A 295 -32.72 14.55 4.45
C SER A 295 -33.07 15.74 5.34
N ASN A 296 -33.17 16.93 4.76
CA ASN A 296 -33.53 18.18 5.46
C ASN A 296 -32.71 18.41 6.74
N GLY A 297 -31.42 18.07 6.72
CA GLY A 297 -30.51 18.23 7.87
C GLY A 297 -30.52 17.07 8.87
N TYR A 298 -31.41 16.09 8.73
CA TYR A 298 -31.44 14.86 9.52
C TYR A 298 -30.71 13.73 8.80
N CYS A 299 -30.11 12.82 9.58
CA CYS A 299 -29.60 11.55 9.07
C CYS A 299 -30.62 10.44 9.31
N LEU A 300 -31.24 9.96 8.23
CA LEU A 300 -32.28 8.93 8.27
C LEU A 300 -31.71 7.60 7.75
N PRO A 301 -32.15 6.45 8.29
CA PRO A 301 -31.60 5.16 7.91
C PRO A 301 -31.90 4.83 6.45
N CYS A 302 -30.94 4.18 5.79
CA CYS A 302 -31.12 3.56 4.50
C CYS A 302 -32.02 2.32 4.61
N ASP A 303 -32.51 1.85 3.45
CA ASP A 303 -33.03 0.48 3.35
C ASP A 303 -31.93 -0.52 3.74
N SER A 304 -32.32 -1.58 4.45
CA SER A 304 -31.40 -2.61 4.97
C SER A 304 -30.58 -3.34 3.90
N SER A 305 -31.00 -3.28 2.63
CA SER A 305 -30.26 -3.86 1.50
C SER A 305 -29.08 -3.00 1.04
N CYS A 306 -28.99 -1.72 1.45
CA CYS A 306 -27.96 -0.79 1.03
C CYS A 306 -26.90 -0.59 2.12
N ARG A 307 -25.64 -0.39 1.70
CA ARG A 307 -24.56 0.08 2.58
C ARG A 307 -24.50 1.61 2.65
N SER A 308 -24.79 2.28 1.54
CA SER A 308 -25.09 3.71 1.51
C SER A 308 -26.18 4.02 0.51
N CYS A 309 -26.92 5.11 0.72
CA CYS A 309 -28.09 5.43 -0.09
C CYS A 309 -28.27 6.95 -0.25
N ASN A 310 -29.12 7.36 -1.20
CA ASN A 310 -29.58 8.74 -1.36
C ASN A 310 -31.07 8.93 -1.03
N GLY A 311 -31.69 7.92 -0.42
CA GLY A 311 -33.12 7.90 -0.11
C GLY A 311 -33.50 6.63 0.65
N PRO A 312 -34.76 6.55 1.11
CA PRO A 312 -35.19 5.51 2.05
C PRO A 312 -35.48 4.16 1.40
N ASN A 313 -35.61 4.09 0.07
CA ASN A 313 -36.09 2.88 -0.60
C ASN A 313 -34.93 1.97 -1.05
N SER A 314 -35.22 0.68 -1.25
CA SER A 314 -34.26 -0.33 -1.72
C SER A 314 -33.66 -0.06 -3.12
N ASN A 315 -34.23 0.88 -3.89
CA ASN A 315 -33.71 1.34 -5.17
C ASN A 315 -32.90 2.65 -5.08
N ASN A 316 -32.61 3.12 -3.86
CA ASN A 316 -31.80 4.30 -3.60
C ASN A 316 -30.37 3.97 -3.19
N CYS A 317 -29.91 2.73 -3.38
CA CYS A 317 -28.56 2.32 -2.99
C CYS A 317 -27.50 3.00 -3.88
N LEU A 318 -26.50 3.59 -3.24
CA LEU A 318 -25.29 4.12 -3.85
C LEU A 318 -24.10 3.15 -3.70
N THR A 319 -24.08 2.39 -2.61
CA THR A 319 -23.12 1.30 -2.40
C THR A 319 -23.79 0.13 -1.69
N CYS A 320 -23.22 -1.05 -1.85
CA CYS A 320 -23.75 -2.31 -1.34
C CYS A 320 -22.77 -3.00 -0.40
N GLU A 321 -23.27 -4.01 0.31
CA GLU A 321 -22.45 -4.90 1.12
C GLU A 321 -21.51 -5.76 0.27
N PHE A 322 -20.52 -6.38 0.93
CA PHE A 322 -19.55 -7.26 0.28
C PHE A 322 -20.24 -8.35 -0.57
N LEU A 323 -19.77 -8.58 -1.81
CA LEU A 323 -20.35 -9.46 -2.85
C LEU A 323 -21.57 -8.91 -3.60
N TYR A 324 -22.02 -7.69 -3.30
CA TYR A 324 -23.14 -7.05 -3.98
C TYR A 324 -22.67 -5.81 -4.75
N GLY A 325 -23.32 -5.54 -5.88
CA GLY A 325 -23.10 -4.39 -6.73
C GLY A 325 -24.38 -3.59 -6.95
N VAL A 326 -24.25 -2.31 -7.29
CA VAL A 326 -25.41 -1.46 -7.57
C VAL A 326 -25.85 -1.67 -9.02
N SER A 327 -27.12 -2.03 -9.23
CA SER A 327 -27.75 -2.10 -10.54
C SER A 327 -29.10 -1.41 -10.50
N ASN A 328 -29.25 -0.33 -11.28
CA ASN A 328 -30.45 0.52 -11.28
C ASN A 328 -30.90 0.97 -9.88
N GLY A 329 -29.94 1.24 -8.99
CA GLY A 329 -30.17 1.66 -7.61
C GLY A 329 -30.46 0.53 -6.62
N TYR A 330 -30.54 -0.72 -7.07
CA TYR A 330 -30.69 -1.90 -6.19
C TYR A 330 -29.35 -2.57 -5.93
N CYS A 331 -29.20 -3.17 -4.76
CA CYS A 331 -28.08 -4.07 -4.46
C CYS A 331 -28.37 -5.48 -4.97
N VAL A 332 -27.58 -5.91 -5.95
CA VAL A 332 -27.69 -7.23 -6.58
C VAL A 332 -26.44 -8.05 -6.31
N LYS A 333 -26.60 -9.35 -6.04
CA LYS A 333 -25.46 -10.25 -5.81
C LYS A 333 -24.66 -10.37 -7.10
N CYS A 334 -23.35 -10.15 -6.99
CA CYS A 334 -22.44 -10.30 -8.12
C CYS A 334 -22.25 -11.77 -8.51
N ASP A 335 -21.89 -11.99 -9.78
CA ASP A 335 -21.41 -13.29 -10.22
C ASP A 335 -20.17 -13.71 -9.41
N SER A 336 -20.05 -15.01 -9.16
CA SER A 336 -18.95 -15.60 -8.38
C SER A 336 -17.54 -15.28 -8.92
N SER A 337 -17.42 -14.89 -10.19
CA SER A 337 -16.17 -14.50 -10.82
C SER A 337 -15.73 -13.06 -10.53
N CYS A 338 -16.63 -12.17 -10.08
CA CYS A 338 -16.34 -10.76 -9.86
C CYS A 338 -16.10 -10.43 -8.38
N TYR A 339 -15.19 -9.49 -8.12
CA TYR A 339 -15.05 -8.87 -6.79
C TYR A 339 -16.10 -7.77 -6.58
N THR A 340 -16.33 -6.92 -7.58
CA THR A 340 -17.46 -5.96 -7.62
C THR A 340 -18.13 -5.97 -9.00
N CYS A 341 -19.40 -5.58 -9.05
CA CYS A 341 -20.20 -5.59 -10.27
C CYS A 341 -21.17 -4.39 -10.36
N ASN A 342 -21.76 -4.18 -11.53
CA ASN A 342 -22.83 -3.20 -11.78
C ASN A 342 -24.12 -3.85 -12.33
N GLY A 343 -24.25 -5.17 -12.16
CA GLY A 343 -25.33 -5.99 -12.70
C GLY A 343 -25.17 -7.45 -12.31
N LEU A 344 -26.18 -8.25 -12.63
CA LEU A 344 -26.29 -9.65 -12.22
C LEU A 344 -25.40 -10.61 -13.02
N ASN A 345 -25.01 -10.25 -14.24
CA ASN A 345 -24.36 -11.17 -15.16
C ASN A 345 -22.84 -11.15 -14.99
N ALA A 346 -22.18 -12.24 -15.39
CA ALA A 346 -20.71 -12.33 -15.44
C ALA A 346 -20.04 -11.25 -16.33
N ASN A 347 -20.81 -10.55 -17.16
CA ASN A 347 -20.35 -9.46 -18.05
C ASN A 347 -20.57 -8.07 -17.42
N ASN A 348 -20.92 -8.02 -16.13
CA ASN A 348 -21.14 -6.80 -15.38
C ASN A 348 -20.07 -6.63 -14.29
N CYS A 349 -18.95 -7.34 -14.36
CA CYS A 349 -17.85 -7.15 -13.43
C CYS A 349 -17.26 -5.74 -13.62
N VAL A 350 -17.01 -5.07 -12.50
CA VAL A 350 -16.29 -3.79 -12.42
C VAL A 350 -14.87 -4.03 -11.90
N SER A 351 -14.70 -5.00 -11.01
CA SER A 351 -13.39 -5.47 -10.56
C SER A 351 -13.40 -6.97 -10.32
N CYS A 352 -12.22 -7.56 -10.34
CA CYS A 352 -12.01 -9.00 -10.26
C CYS A 352 -11.28 -9.38 -8.98
N TYR A 353 -11.47 -10.63 -8.53
CA TYR A 353 -10.62 -11.19 -7.48
C TYR A 353 -9.17 -11.24 -7.94
N ASN A 354 -8.25 -11.36 -6.99
CA ASN A 354 -6.86 -11.75 -7.29
C ASN A 354 -6.86 -13.05 -8.13
N ASN A 355 -5.87 -13.19 -9.00
CA ASN A 355 -5.77 -14.23 -10.04
C ASN A 355 -6.75 -14.09 -11.22
N TYR A 356 -7.46 -12.97 -11.33
CA TYR A 356 -8.30 -12.64 -12.48
C TYR A 356 -8.00 -11.23 -13.00
N TYR A 357 -8.18 -11.02 -14.30
CA TYR A 357 -8.13 -9.71 -14.94
C TYR A 357 -9.46 -9.37 -15.60
N LEU A 358 -9.75 -8.07 -15.65
CA LEU A 358 -10.97 -7.55 -16.27
C LEU A 358 -10.79 -7.44 -17.78
N SER A 359 -11.63 -8.13 -18.55
CA SER A 359 -11.67 -8.05 -20.00
C SER A 359 -13.12 -7.97 -20.45
N GLU A 360 -13.50 -6.88 -21.13
CA GLU A 360 -14.88 -6.64 -21.60
C GLU A 360 -15.94 -6.81 -20.50
N ASN A 361 -15.68 -6.28 -19.29
CA ASN A 361 -16.51 -6.42 -18.09
C ASN A 361 -16.71 -7.86 -17.59
N LYS A 362 -15.86 -8.81 -18.03
CA LYS A 362 -15.76 -10.17 -17.49
C LYS A 362 -14.45 -10.35 -16.75
N CYS A 363 -14.47 -11.14 -15.69
CA CYS A 363 -13.26 -11.56 -15.00
C CYS A 363 -12.74 -12.87 -15.58
N LEU A 364 -11.59 -12.81 -16.24
CA LEU A 364 -10.90 -13.97 -16.83
C LEU A 364 -9.68 -14.33 -15.99
N LYS A 365 -9.35 -15.62 -15.90
CA LYS A 365 -8.22 -16.08 -15.07
C LYS A 365 -6.89 -15.57 -15.63
N CYS A 366 -6.01 -15.16 -14.73
CA CYS A 366 -4.60 -14.94 -15.00
C CYS A 366 -3.89 -16.25 -15.38
N ASP A 367 -2.70 -16.11 -15.97
CA ASP A 367 -1.74 -17.20 -16.01
C ASP A 367 -1.43 -17.69 -14.57
N PRO A 368 -1.31 -19.01 -14.34
CA PRO A 368 -1.04 -19.57 -13.00
C PRO A 368 0.25 -19.09 -12.34
N SER A 369 1.19 -18.52 -13.11
CA SER A 369 2.42 -17.93 -12.57
C SER A 369 2.21 -16.56 -11.90
N CYS A 370 1.09 -15.88 -12.16
CA CYS A 370 0.80 -14.54 -11.65
C CYS A 370 -0.16 -14.58 -10.44
N LYS A 371 0.04 -13.66 -9.49
CA LYS A 371 -0.92 -13.39 -8.41
C LYS A 371 -1.97 -12.35 -8.82
N THR A 372 -1.56 -11.33 -9.55
CA THR A 372 -2.46 -10.41 -10.27
C THR A 372 -1.91 -10.15 -11.65
N CYS A 373 -2.78 -9.85 -12.62
CA CYS A 373 -2.39 -9.68 -14.01
C CYS A 373 -3.27 -8.64 -14.71
N ASN A 374 -2.82 -8.16 -15.87
CA ASN A 374 -3.61 -7.33 -16.80
C ASN A 374 -3.94 -8.05 -18.11
N GLY A 375 -3.68 -9.35 -18.19
CA GLY A 375 -3.87 -10.16 -19.38
C GLY A 375 -3.65 -11.65 -19.11
N PRO A 376 -3.89 -12.50 -20.11
CA PRO A 376 -3.94 -13.94 -19.92
C PRO A 376 -2.56 -14.61 -19.86
N ASN A 377 -1.50 -13.93 -20.29
CA ASN A 377 -0.20 -14.57 -20.49
C ASN A 377 0.72 -14.40 -19.27
N ALA A 378 1.71 -15.28 -19.12
CA ALA A 378 2.73 -15.24 -18.07
C ALA A 378 3.56 -13.93 -18.02
N ASN A 379 3.56 -13.12 -19.08
CA ASN A 379 4.21 -11.79 -19.14
C ASN A 379 3.24 -10.62 -18.91
N ASN A 380 2.01 -10.91 -18.49
CA ASN A 380 1.00 -9.93 -18.12
C ASN A 380 0.78 -9.85 -16.61
N CYS A 381 1.71 -10.39 -15.81
CA CYS A 381 1.65 -10.27 -14.36
C CYS A 381 1.82 -8.79 -13.95
N LEU A 382 1.13 -8.40 -12.89
CA LEU A 382 1.30 -7.12 -12.19
C LEU A 382 1.92 -7.35 -10.81
N THR A 383 1.57 -8.47 -10.17
CA THR A 383 2.18 -8.91 -8.93
C THR A 383 2.38 -10.42 -8.94
N CYS A 384 3.36 -10.87 -8.17
CA CYS A 384 3.72 -12.26 -8.01
C CYS A 384 3.38 -12.75 -6.60
N ASP A 385 3.28 -14.07 -6.44
CA ASP A 385 3.27 -14.66 -5.11
C ASP A 385 4.57 -14.36 -4.36
N SER A 386 4.51 -14.38 -3.03
CA SER A 386 5.55 -13.90 -2.12
C SER A 386 6.94 -14.54 -2.31
N TYR A 387 7.01 -15.66 -3.04
CA TYR A 387 8.22 -16.42 -3.34
C TYR A 387 8.74 -16.24 -4.78
N ASN A 388 8.05 -15.45 -5.60
CA ASN A 388 8.41 -15.16 -6.99
C ASN A 388 8.78 -13.68 -7.14
N ALA A 389 9.83 -13.38 -7.91
CA ALA A 389 10.19 -12.01 -8.22
C ALA A 389 9.52 -11.54 -9.50
N TYR A 390 9.04 -10.30 -9.48
CA TYR A 390 8.53 -9.63 -10.66
C TYR A 390 9.69 -9.14 -11.54
N SER A 391 9.67 -9.51 -12.83
CA SER A 391 10.62 -9.04 -13.83
C SER A 391 9.94 -8.88 -15.18
N ASN A 392 9.92 -7.66 -15.71
CA ASN A 392 9.38 -7.31 -17.04
C ASN A 392 8.01 -7.93 -17.36
N GLY A 393 7.05 -7.80 -16.45
CA GLY A 393 5.69 -8.34 -16.64
C GLY A 393 5.55 -9.83 -16.30
N SER A 394 6.63 -10.52 -15.94
CA SER A 394 6.62 -11.97 -15.65
C SER A 394 7.02 -12.27 -14.21
N CYS A 395 6.51 -13.38 -13.67
CA CYS A 395 6.90 -13.88 -12.36
C CYS A 395 7.96 -14.97 -12.49
N LEU A 396 9.16 -14.67 -12.00
CA LEU A 396 10.30 -15.58 -12.01
C LEU A 396 10.45 -16.26 -10.66
N LYS A 397 10.63 -17.57 -10.66
CA LYS A 397 11.01 -18.31 -9.46
C LYS A 397 12.48 -18.05 -9.17
N CYS A 398 12.76 -17.31 -8.11
CA CYS A 398 14.13 -17.06 -7.64
C CYS A 398 14.57 -18.17 -6.68
N GLU A 399 15.88 -18.22 -6.44
CA GLU A 399 16.44 -18.98 -5.33
C GLU A 399 15.88 -18.50 -3.99
N TYR A 400 15.73 -19.41 -3.02
CA TYR A 400 15.03 -19.14 -1.76
C TYR A 400 15.65 -17.98 -0.97
N SER A 401 16.96 -17.81 -0.98
CA SER A 401 17.67 -16.73 -0.26
C SER A 401 17.50 -15.35 -0.93
N CYS A 402 16.95 -15.29 -2.14
CA CYS A 402 16.91 -14.09 -2.96
C CYS A 402 15.55 -13.42 -2.92
N GLN A 403 15.56 -12.10 -2.73
CA GLN A 403 14.37 -11.27 -2.74
C GLN A 403 13.99 -10.88 -4.17
N THR A 404 14.98 -10.60 -5.03
CA THR A 404 14.82 -10.40 -6.47
C THR A 404 15.96 -11.07 -7.24
N CYS A 405 15.71 -11.47 -8.49
CA CYS A 405 16.69 -12.11 -9.37
C CYS A 405 16.52 -11.66 -10.84
N SER A 406 17.60 -11.71 -11.63
CA SER A 406 17.63 -11.38 -13.06
C SER A 406 17.08 -12.50 -13.94
N SER A 407 17.24 -13.75 -13.52
CA SER A 407 16.71 -14.95 -14.16
C SER A 407 16.54 -16.09 -13.15
N SER A 408 15.83 -17.16 -13.52
CA SER A 408 15.70 -18.34 -12.67
C SER A 408 16.99 -19.16 -12.66
N GLY A 409 17.43 -19.57 -11.47
CA GLY A 409 18.62 -20.39 -11.27
C GLY A 409 19.65 -19.72 -10.36
N LEU A 410 20.67 -20.50 -9.96
CA LEU A 410 21.72 -20.06 -9.04
C LEU A 410 22.54 -18.89 -9.61
N GLY A 411 22.98 -17.97 -8.75
CA GLY A 411 23.89 -16.88 -9.13
C GLY A 411 23.24 -15.71 -9.87
N ASN A 412 21.90 -15.63 -9.88
CA ASN A 412 21.15 -14.58 -10.58
C ASN A 412 20.50 -13.56 -9.65
N CYS A 413 20.86 -13.54 -8.38
CA CYS A 413 20.21 -12.68 -7.41
C CYS A 413 20.60 -11.22 -7.62
N LEU A 414 19.65 -10.31 -7.41
CA LEU A 414 19.85 -8.86 -7.49
C LEU A 414 19.73 -8.23 -6.10
N THR A 415 18.81 -8.76 -5.28
CA THR A 415 18.66 -8.38 -3.87
C THR A 415 18.40 -9.63 -3.02
N CYS A 416 18.78 -9.56 -1.75
CA CYS A 416 18.69 -10.68 -0.82
C CYS A 416 17.54 -10.53 0.15
N LYS A 417 16.98 -11.66 0.58
CA LYS A 417 16.04 -11.68 1.70
C LYS A 417 16.74 -11.24 2.99
N PRO A 418 15.99 -10.87 4.04
CA PRO A 418 16.58 -10.64 5.36
C PRO A 418 17.49 -11.80 5.79
N TYR A 419 18.46 -11.50 6.66
CA TYR A 419 19.46 -12.46 7.14
C TYR A 419 20.48 -12.94 6.09
N HIS A 420 20.51 -12.35 4.90
CA HIS A 420 21.47 -12.68 3.85
C HIS A 420 22.14 -11.41 3.32
N TYR A 421 23.37 -11.52 2.85
CA TYR A 421 24.07 -10.44 2.12
C TYR A 421 24.39 -10.85 0.69
N TYR A 422 24.45 -9.86 -0.18
CA TYR A 422 24.70 -10.05 -1.60
C TYR A 422 26.20 -10.25 -1.87
N SER A 423 26.53 -11.29 -2.63
CA SER A 423 27.89 -11.54 -3.12
C SER A 423 27.86 -12.20 -4.50
N ASN A 424 28.31 -11.47 -5.53
CA ASN A 424 28.51 -11.99 -6.90
C ASN A 424 27.32 -12.79 -7.48
N GLY A 425 26.10 -12.26 -7.34
CA GLY A 425 24.89 -12.93 -7.83
C GLY A 425 24.29 -13.94 -6.85
N TYR A 426 24.90 -14.17 -5.69
CA TYR A 426 24.41 -15.07 -4.65
C TYR A 426 23.99 -14.29 -3.40
N CYS A 427 23.07 -14.88 -2.64
CA CYS A 427 22.69 -14.39 -1.33
C CYS A 427 23.18 -15.37 -0.27
N ILE A 428 24.16 -14.93 0.51
CA ILE A 428 24.86 -15.75 1.50
C ILE A 428 24.33 -15.40 2.89
N GLU A 429 24.05 -16.41 3.71
CA GLU A 429 23.52 -16.22 5.05
C GLU A 429 24.50 -15.45 5.93
N CYS A 430 23.96 -14.53 6.72
CA CYS A 430 24.69 -13.82 7.76
C CYS A 430 24.99 -14.73 8.95
N SER A 431 25.96 -14.33 9.79
CA SER A 431 26.14 -14.96 11.10
C SER A 431 24.84 -14.93 11.92
N SER A 432 24.61 -15.96 12.74
CA SER A 432 23.34 -16.26 13.43
C SER A 432 22.85 -15.15 14.38
N LYS A 433 23.70 -14.17 14.71
CA LYS A 433 23.36 -13.02 15.55
C LYS A 433 22.97 -11.78 14.74
N CYS A 434 23.27 -11.72 13.44
CA CYS A 434 22.93 -10.59 12.60
C CYS A 434 21.52 -10.73 12.00
N SER A 435 20.86 -9.59 11.79
CA SER A 435 19.66 -9.46 10.94
C SER A 435 20.00 -8.95 9.54
N ALA A 436 21.08 -8.18 9.40
CA ALA A 436 21.72 -7.81 8.14
C ALA A 436 23.24 -7.76 8.33
N CYS A 437 24.00 -8.04 7.28
CA CYS A 437 25.46 -8.10 7.31
C CYS A 437 26.07 -7.68 5.97
N ASN A 438 27.39 -7.48 5.95
CA ASN A 438 28.18 -7.26 4.72
C ASN A 438 29.23 -8.37 4.49
N GLY A 439 29.08 -9.52 5.16
CA GLY A 439 30.00 -10.64 5.12
C GLY A 439 29.58 -11.73 6.11
N THR A 440 30.29 -12.86 6.07
CA THR A 440 30.00 -14.04 6.90
C THR A 440 30.59 -14.00 8.32
N GLY A 441 31.52 -13.07 8.58
CA GLY A 441 32.16 -12.92 9.90
C GLY A 441 31.19 -12.46 10.99
N GLU A 442 31.47 -12.81 12.25
CA GLU A 442 30.68 -12.35 13.39
C GLU A 442 30.73 -10.83 13.59
N ASN A 443 31.75 -10.17 13.06
CA ASN A 443 31.98 -8.73 13.10
C ASN A 443 31.48 -8.00 11.84
N ASN A 444 30.78 -8.69 10.94
CA ASN A 444 30.25 -8.13 9.70
C ASN A 444 28.77 -7.75 9.83
N CYS A 445 28.20 -7.74 11.03
CA CYS A 445 26.82 -7.35 11.22
C CYS A 445 26.64 -5.85 10.97
N LEU A 446 25.60 -5.50 10.20
CA LEU A 446 25.12 -4.13 10.03
C LEU A 446 23.93 -3.86 10.94
N THR A 447 23.13 -4.89 11.21
CA THR A 447 22.04 -4.85 12.20
C THR A 447 21.96 -6.19 12.91
N CYS A 448 21.47 -6.17 14.15
CA CYS A 448 21.40 -7.36 14.99
C CYS A 448 20.00 -7.96 15.06
N ARG A 449 19.90 -9.24 15.41
CA ARG A 449 18.60 -9.86 15.76
C ARG A 449 18.07 -9.24 17.07
N SER A 450 16.76 -9.38 17.30
CA SER A 450 16.11 -8.83 18.49
C SER A 450 16.76 -9.35 19.78
N GLY A 451 16.88 -8.48 20.80
CA GLY A 451 17.57 -8.79 22.06
C GLY A 451 19.10 -8.64 22.01
N LEU A 452 19.65 -8.17 20.90
CA LEU A 452 21.08 -7.87 20.72
C LEU A 452 21.26 -6.42 20.28
N TYR A 453 22.41 -5.81 20.60
CA TYR A 453 22.81 -4.50 20.07
C TYR A 453 24.13 -4.59 19.31
N LEU A 454 24.28 -3.69 18.34
CA LEU A 454 25.46 -3.62 17.49
C LEU A 454 26.59 -2.84 18.18
N SER A 455 27.76 -3.44 18.28
CA SER A 455 28.98 -2.80 18.77
C SER A 455 30.17 -3.22 17.93
N ASN A 456 30.78 -2.27 17.21
CA ASN A 456 31.95 -2.51 16.34
C ASN A 456 31.77 -3.71 15.39
N GLY A 457 30.58 -3.85 14.80
CA GLY A 457 30.25 -4.94 13.88
C GLY A 457 29.81 -6.25 14.55
N TYR A 458 29.96 -6.38 15.88
CA TYR A 458 29.48 -7.53 16.66
C TYR A 458 28.09 -7.28 17.23
N CYS A 459 27.30 -8.34 17.34
CA CYS A 459 26.01 -8.31 18.03
C CYS A 459 26.14 -8.90 19.44
N LEU A 460 26.03 -8.02 20.44
CA LEU A 460 26.17 -8.36 21.85
C LEU A 460 24.80 -8.38 22.54
N PRO A 461 24.59 -9.23 23.57
CA PRO A 461 23.30 -9.37 24.22
C PRO A 461 22.90 -8.13 25.01
N CYS A 462 21.61 -7.78 24.94
CA CYS A 462 21.00 -6.82 25.84
C CYS A 462 20.83 -7.41 27.26
N ASP A 463 20.64 -6.52 28.23
CA ASP A 463 20.27 -6.91 29.59
C ASP A 463 18.93 -7.67 29.64
N LYS A 464 18.71 -8.44 30.71
CA LYS A 464 17.52 -9.28 30.88
C LYS A 464 16.24 -8.44 30.79
N ASN A 465 15.22 -8.97 30.12
CA ASN A 465 13.93 -8.31 29.86
C ASN A 465 13.98 -7.09 28.93
N CYS A 466 15.15 -6.73 28.39
CA CYS A 466 15.27 -5.70 27.36
C CYS A 466 15.08 -6.30 25.96
N LYS A 467 14.31 -5.62 25.10
CA LYS A 467 14.05 -6.00 23.70
C LYS A 467 15.01 -5.29 22.74
N TYR A 468 15.26 -4.00 22.97
CA TYR A 468 16.26 -3.19 22.25
C TYR A 468 17.07 -2.37 23.23
N CYS A 469 18.39 -2.37 23.08
CA CYS A 469 19.31 -1.66 23.97
C CYS A 469 20.39 -0.90 23.18
N SER A 470 21.05 0.03 23.87
CA SER A 470 22.23 0.77 23.40
C SER A 470 23.54 0.28 24.04
N GLY A 471 23.47 -0.77 24.88
CA GLY A 471 24.61 -1.40 25.52
C GLY A 471 24.21 -2.61 26.39
N THR A 472 25.19 -3.25 27.01
CA THR A 472 24.99 -4.48 27.81
C THR A 472 24.45 -4.25 29.22
N ILE A 473 24.53 -3.03 29.77
CA ILE A 473 24.12 -2.73 31.14
C ILE A 473 22.62 -2.44 31.23
N SER A 474 22.03 -2.70 32.40
CA SER A 474 20.59 -2.70 32.62
C SER A 474 19.87 -1.36 32.37
N ASN A 475 20.59 -0.23 32.47
CA ASN A 475 20.05 1.11 32.22
C ASN A 475 20.23 1.60 30.78
N ASN A 476 20.78 0.77 29.88
CA ASN A 476 20.91 1.08 28.46
C ASN A 476 19.75 0.49 27.63
N CYS A 477 18.64 0.14 28.26
CA CYS A 477 17.48 -0.36 27.54
C CYS A 477 16.69 0.79 26.90
N ASN A 478 16.31 0.61 25.64
CA ASN A 478 15.50 1.56 24.88
C ASN A 478 14.05 1.08 24.78
N GLU A 479 13.82 -0.24 24.81
CA GLU A 479 12.50 -0.85 24.77
C GLU A 479 12.51 -2.18 25.52
N CYS A 480 11.50 -2.40 26.38
CA CYS A 480 11.38 -3.62 27.16
C CYS A 480 10.61 -4.72 26.42
N LYS A 481 10.81 -5.96 26.85
CA LYS A 481 9.94 -7.09 26.46
C LYS A 481 8.54 -6.89 27.07
N GLY A 482 7.53 -7.56 26.50
CA GLY A 482 6.16 -7.53 27.03
C GLY A 482 6.10 -7.92 28.51
N GLY A 483 5.19 -7.30 29.25
CA GLY A 483 5.08 -7.43 30.71
C GLY A 483 6.03 -6.54 31.52
N PHE A 484 6.78 -5.64 30.87
CA PHE A 484 7.67 -4.68 31.51
C PHE A 484 7.49 -3.27 30.93
N TYR A 485 7.74 -2.26 31.74
CA TYR A 485 7.79 -0.86 31.32
C TYR A 485 9.18 -0.28 31.51
N LEU A 486 9.53 0.70 30.67
CA LEU A 486 10.82 1.35 30.71
C LEU A 486 10.82 2.48 31.75
N LEU A 487 11.73 2.40 32.73
CA LEU A 487 11.97 3.43 33.73
C LEU A 487 13.45 3.77 33.77
N ASN A 488 13.82 4.98 33.33
CA ASN A 488 15.20 5.46 33.31
C ASN A 488 16.17 4.47 32.65
N GLY A 489 15.77 3.93 31.50
CA GLY A 489 16.57 2.97 30.74
C GLY A 489 16.59 1.55 31.32
N THR A 490 15.85 1.26 32.40
CA THR A 490 15.75 -0.06 33.04
C THR A 490 14.34 -0.63 32.89
N CYS A 491 14.21 -1.94 32.66
CA CYS A 491 12.92 -2.60 32.54
C CYS A 491 12.37 -3.05 33.90
N VAL A 492 11.22 -2.51 34.28
CA VAL A 492 10.53 -2.83 35.53
C VAL A 492 9.28 -3.64 35.22
N GLN A 493 9.01 -4.67 36.00
CA GLN A 493 7.91 -5.60 35.78
C GLN A 493 6.55 -4.90 36.01
N CYS A 494 5.61 -5.14 35.11
CA CYS A 494 4.22 -4.72 35.27
C CYS A 494 3.51 -5.51 36.38
N SER A 495 2.35 -5.02 36.80
CA SER A 495 1.42 -5.78 37.65
C SER A 495 1.09 -7.15 37.05
N PRO A 496 0.76 -8.17 37.87
CA PRO A 496 0.44 -9.51 37.39
C PRO A 496 -0.60 -9.53 36.27
N ASN A 497 -0.41 -10.39 35.28
CA ASN A 497 -1.28 -10.59 34.11
C ASN A 497 -1.42 -9.38 33.17
N CYS A 498 -0.57 -8.36 33.33
CA CYS A 498 -0.52 -7.21 32.44
C CYS A 498 0.46 -7.43 31.29
N GLY A 499 0.01 -7.23 30.05
CA GLY A 499 0.82 -7.38 28.84
C GLY A 499 1.70 -6.16 28.53
N ALA A 500 1.22 -4.95 28.85
CA ALA A 500 2.03 -3.73 28.84
C ALA A 500 1.48 -2.69 29.81
N CYS A 501 2.37 -1.88 30.40
CA CYS A 501 2.01 -0.84 31.37
C CYS A 501 2.88 0.42 31.17
N THR A 502 2.45 1.56 31.70
CA THR A 502 3.27 2.79 31.73
C THR A 502 4.00 3.00 33.05
N LYS A 503 3.43 2.47 34.14
CA LYS A 503 3.99 2.34 35.50
C LYS A 503 3.19 1.25 36.25
N SER A 504 2.30 1.65 37.16
CA SER A 504 1.30 0.80 37.80
C SER A 504 0.05 0.59 36.96
N ASN A 505 -0.16 1.42 35.93
CA ASN A 505 -1.37 1.36 35.12
C ASN A 505 -1.18 0.39 33.95
N CYS A 506 -1.98 -0.68 33.94
CA CYS A 506 -1.99 -1.62 32.85
C CYS A 506 -2.70 -1.03 31.61
N LEU A 507 -2.05 -1.13 30.44
CA LEU A 507 -2.59 -0.68 29.16
C LEU A 507 -3.44 -1.75 28.49
N TYR A 508 -3.01 -3.01 28.58
CA TYR A 508 -3.78 -4.18 28.14
C TYR A 508 -3.29 -5.42 28.89
N CYS A 509 -4.18 -6.38 29.06
CA CYS A 509 -3.90 -7.61 29.80
C CYS A 509 -3.38 -8.71 28.89
N ASN A 510 -2.73 -9.70 29.50
CA ASN A 510 -2.41 -10.94 28.82
C ASN A 510 -3.70 -11.64 28.35
N PRO A 511 -3.61 -12.59 27.40
CA PRO A 511 -4.73 -13.47 27.07
C PRO A 511 -5.36 -14.09 28.32
N ASP A 512 -6.66 -14.38 28.28
CA ASP A 512 -7.49 -14.82 29.41
C ASP A 512 -7.81 -13.77 30.48
N TYR A 513 -7.42 -12.51 30.30
CA TYR A 513 -7.74 -11.42 31.22
C TYR A 513 -8.32 -10.20 30.50
N TYR A 514 -9.31 -9.54 31.13
CA TYR A 514 -9.82 -8.24 30.70
C TYR A 514 -9.33 -7.13 31.62
N LEU A 515 -9.28 -5.92 31.07
CA LEU A 515 -8.83 -4.73 31.78
C LEU A 515 -10.01 -4.00 32.41
N LEU A 516 -9.98 -3.82 33.72
CA LEU A 516 -10.91 -2.97 34.45
C LEU A 516 -10.14 -2.11 35.45
N ASP A 517 -10.32 -0.79 35.38
CA ASP A 517 -9.64 0.19 36.24
C ASP A 517 -8.11 0.03 36.33
N ASN A 518 -7.48 -0.25 35.19
CA ASN A 518 -6.04 -0.53 35.04
C ASN A 518 -5.54 -1.83 35.71
N VAL A 519 -6.46 -2.71 36.13
CA VAL A 519 -6.17 -4.02 36.73
C VAL A 519 -6.71 -5.14 35.83
N CYS A 520 -5.98 -6.25 35.77
CA CYS A 520 -6.32 -7.40 34.94
C CYS A 520 -7.10 -8.44 35.73
N PHE A 521 -8.34 -8.69 35.32
CA PHE A 521 -9.22 -9.69 35.90
C PHE A 521 -9.40 -10.84 34.93
N ARG A 522 -9.48 -12.07 35.45
CA ARG A 522 -9.59 -13.25 34.61
C ARG A 522 -10.95 -13.25 33.90
N CYS A 523 -10.93 -13.61 32.62
CA CYS A 523 -12.11 -13.87 31.83
C CYS A 523 -12.95 -15.01 32.41
N HIS A 524 -14.21 -15.10 31.96
CA HIS A 524 -15.01 -16.29 32.18
C HIS A 524 -14.27 -17.53 31.60
N PRO A 525 -14.25 -18.70 32.28
CA PRO A 525 -13.48 -19.87 31.87
C PRO A 525 -13.82 -20.48 30.50
N GLU A 526 -14.86 -19.98 29.84
CA GLU A 526 -15.27 -20.44 28.50
C GLU A 526 -14.73 -19.52 27.38
N CYS A 527 -14.16 -18.37 27.74
CA CYS A 527 -13.56 -17.43 26.80
C CYS A 527 -12.05 -17.67 26.73
N GLY A 528 -11.46 -17.61 25.52
CA GLY A 528 -10.01 -17.48 25.35
C GLY A 528 -9.54 -16.02 25.47
N SER A 529 -10.43 -15.06 25.19
CA SER A 529 -10.22 -13.63 25.44
C SER A 529 -11.56 -12.97 25.66
N CYS A 530 -11.60 -11.88 26.42
CA CYS A 530 -12.84 -11.21 26.76
C CYS A 530 -12.67 -9.69 26.93
N ASP A 531 -13.77 -8.96 26.89
CA ASP A 531 -13.83 -7.52 27.19
C ASP A 531 -14.54 -7.20 28.52
N GLY A 532 -14.90 -8.24 29.28
CA GLY A 532 -15.65 -8.13 30.53
C GLY A 532 -15.75 -9.46 31.28
N PRO A 533 -16.37 -9.44 32.47
CA PRO A 533 -16.41 -10.60 33.38
C PRO A 533 -17.36 -11.71 32.93
N GLU A 534 -18.40 -11.39 32.16
CA GLU A 534 -19.49 -12.32 31.91
C GLU A 534 -19.16 -13.32 30.80
N ARG A 535 -19.84 -14.46 30.82
CA ARG A 535 -19.77 -15.48 29.74
C ARG A 535 -20.17 -14.97 28.35
N THR A 536 -20.80 -13.79 28.29
CA THR A 536 -21.24 -13.08 27.08
C THR A 536 -20.24 -12.04 26.60
N ASN A 537 -19.14 -11.84 27.32
CA ASN A 537 -18.09 -10.88 26.98
C ASN A 537 -16.92 -11.51 26.21
N CYS A 538 -17.10 -12.70 25.63
CA CYS A 538 -15.99 -13.36 24.94
C CYS A 538 -15.68 -12.63 23.62
N THR A 539 -14.41 -12.24 23.45
CA THR A 539 -13.89 -11.70 22.18
C THR A 539 -13.14 -12.76 21.38
N SER A 540 -12.78 -13.87 22.03
CA SER A 540 -12.32 -15.11 21.39
C SER A 540 -12.66 -16.32 22.27
N CYS A 541 -12.70 -17.50 21.67
CA CYS A 541 -12.98 -18.75 22.37
C CYS A 541 -11.70 -19.58 22.49
N GLU A 542 -11.68 -20.46 23.48
CA GLU A 542 -10.68 -21.53 23.54
C GLU A 542 -10.75 -22.43 22.29
N ASN A 543 -9.64 -23.11 21.99
CA ASN A 543 -9.54 -24.01 20.84
C ASN A 543 -10.71 -25.01 20.78
N GLY A 544 -11.21 -25.27 19.57
CA GLY A 544 -12.34 -26.17 19.35
C GLY A 544 -13.73 -25.55 19.57
N LYS A 545 -13.82 -24.28 19.99
CA LYS A 545 -15.09 -23.52 20.07
C LYS A 545 -15.00 -22.22 19.28
N ARG A 546 -16.15 -21.67 18.89
CA ARG A 546 -16.26 -20.37 18.21
C ARG A 546 -17.34 -19.50 18.82
N LEU A 547 -17.19 -18.20 18.59
CA LEU A 547 -18.14 -17.18 19.03
C LEU A 547 -19.50 -17.40 18.35
N ASP A 548 -20.53 -17.49 19.19
CA ASP A 548 -21.91 -17.37 18.79
C ASP A 548 -22.29 -15.89 18.70
N VAL A 549 -22.78 -15.46 17.54
CA VAL A 549 -23.19 -14.08 17.26
C VAL A 549 -24.57 -14.14 16.62
N GLU A 550 -25.62 -14.01 17.43
CA GLU A 550 -26.97 -13.86 16.89
C GLU A 550 -27.12 -12.48 16.22
N PRO A 551 -27.83 -12.38 15.07
CA PRO A 551 -28.02 -11.11 14.41
C PRO A 551 -28.86 -10.16 15.29
N GLY A 552 -28.23 -9.10 15.81
CA GLY A 552 -28.92 -8.02 16.52
C GLY A 552 -28.62 -7.87 18.00
N GLU A 553 -27.74 -8.70 18.59
CA GLU A 553 -27.35 -8.57 20.00
C GLU A 553 -25.83 -8.37 20.19
N ASN A 554 -25.44 -7.67 21.26
CA ASN A 554 -24.04 -7.38 21.61
C ASN A 554 -23.36 -8.48 22.46
N TYR A 555 -24.01 -9.63 22.64
CA TYR A 555 -23.54 -10.71 23.52
C TYR A 555 -22.84 -11.79 22.70
N HIS A 556 -21.62 -12.14 23.11
CA HIS A 556 -20.76 -13.09 22.43
C HIS A 556 -20.43 -14.26 23.38
N THR A 557 -20.98 -15.45 23.11
CA THR A 557 -20.72 -16.65 23.94
C THR A 557 -19.94 -17.71 23.16
N CYS A 558 -19.22 -18.59 23.86
CA CYS A 558 -18.43 -19.66 23.26
C CYS A 558 -19.11 -21.03 23.40
N THR A 559 -20.32 -21.15 22.84
CA THR A 559 -21.17 -22.36 22.95
C THR A 559 -21.14 -23.25 21.72
N ILE A 560 -20.70 -22.72 20.56
CA ILE A 560 -20.70 -23.46 19.30
C ILE A 560 -19.35 -24.16 19.11
N PRO A 561 -19.31 -25.50 18.98
CA PRO A 561 -18.08 -26.21 18.66
C PRO A 561 -17.61 -25.90 17.24
N CYS A 562 -16.30 -26.00 17.01
CA CYS A 562 -15.74 -25.95 15.66
C CYS A 562 -16.23 -27.12 14.80
N PRO A 563 -16.17 -26.98 13.45
CA PRO A 563 -16.39 -28.09 12.54
C PRO A 563 -15.50 -29.29 12.89
N THR A 564 -15.94 -30.50 12.54
CA THR A 564 -15.22 -31.75 12.89
C THR A 564 -13.74 -31.71 12.48
N ASN A 565 -12.85 -32.14 13.38
CA ASN A 565 -11.39 -32.15 13.21
C ASN A 565 -10.76 -30.76 12.98
N CYS A 566 -11.43 -29.68 13.42
CA CYS A 566 -10.94 -28.31 13.32
C CYS A 566 -10.59 -27.74 14.70
N GLN A 567 -9.34 -27.31 14.85
CA GLN A 567 -8.82 -26.75 16.09
C GLN A 567 -9.10 -25.25 16.23
N LEU A 568 -9.02 -24.48 15.13
CA LEU A 568 -9.33 -23.04 15.11
C LEU A 568 -10.32 -22.71 13.99
N CYS A 569 -11.43 -22.06 14.33
CA CYS A 569 -12.49 -21.75 13.37
C CYS A 569 -13.17 -20.40 13.63
N ASN A 570 -13.85 -19.87 12.61
CA ASN A 570 -14.88 -18.83 12.77
C ASN A 570 -16.28 -19.35 12.41
N ARG A 571 -17.25 -18.44 12.31
CA ARG A 571 -18.66 -18.72 11.97
C ARG A 571 -18.87 -19.55 10.69
N TYR A 572 -17.94 -19.55 9.72
CA TYR A 572 -18.12 -20.26 8.45
C TYR A 572 -16.89 -21.04 7.94
N LYS A 573 -15.74 -20.96 8.61
CA LYS A 573 -14.47 -21.46 8.08
C LYS A 573 -13.59 -22.06 9.17
N CYS A 574 -12.94 -23.17 8.83
CA CYS A 574 -11.79 -23.67 9.58
C CYS A 574 -10.50 -22.94 9.12
N TYR A 575 -9.72 -22.51 10.09
CA TYR A 575 -8.40 -21.91 9.87
C TYR A 575 -7.28 -22.91 10.10
N GLU A 576 -7.43 -23.75 11.12
CA GLU A 576 -6.43 -24.74 11.50
C GLU A 576 -7.11 -26.06 11.87
N CYS A 577 -6.68 -27.13 11.21
CA CYS A 577 -7.18 -28.48 11.46
C CYS A 577 -6.42 -29.13 12.63
N GLU A 578 -7.05 -30.11 13.27
CA GLU A 578 -6.36 -30.95 14.25
C GLU A 578 -5.18 -31.69 13.62
N SER A 579 -4.18 -32.03 14.43
CA SER A 579 -3.00 -32.75 13.95
C SER A 579 -3.39 -34.06 13.25
N GLY A 580 -2.78 -34.33 12.09
CA GLY A 580 -3.18 -35.44 11.22
C GLY A 580 -4.20 -35.09 10.14
N TYR A 581 -4.66 -33.84 10.08
CA TYR A 581 -5.60 -33.35 9.07
C TYR A 581 -5.05 -32.11 8.35
N TYR A 582 -5.31 -32.02 7.04
CA TYR A 582 -5.09 -30.80 6.26
C TYR A 582 -6.42 -30.18 5.83
N LYS A 583 -6.37 -28.86 5.59
CA LYS A 583 -7.51 -28.11 5.09
C LYS A 583 -7.65 -28.31 3.59
N SER A 584 -8.81 -28.79 3.14
CA SER A 584 -9.16 -28.88 1.73
C SER A 584 -9.52 -27.50 1.15
N ASN A 585 -9.57 -27.41 -0.18
CA ASN A 585 -9.99 -26.20 -0.91
C ASN A 585 -11.40 -25.71 -0.52
N ASN A 586 -12.25 -26.61 -0.01
CA ASN A 586 -13.61 -26.29 0.44
C ASN A 586 -13.66 -25.85 1.91
N GLY A 587 -12.52 -25.82 2.60
CA GLY A 587 -12.41 -25.40 4.00
C GLY A 587 -12.71 -26.49 5.03
N GLU A 588 -12.82 -27.75 4.60
CA GLU A 588 -13.02 -28.92 5.46
C GLU A 588 -11.68 -29.56 5.85
N CYS A 589 -11.60 -30.13 7.05
CA CYS A 589 -10.41 -30.85 7.51
C CYS A 589 -10.45 -32.31 7.08
N VAL A 590 -9.51 -32.70 6.23
CA VAL A 590 -9.38 -34.02 5.62
C VAL A 590 -8.11 -34.68 6.17
N ARG A 591 -8.17 -35.96 6.52
CA ARG A 591 -7.01 -36.69 7.03
C ARG A 591 -5.93 -36.81 5.95
N PHE A 592 -4.65 -36.69 6.32
CA PHE A 592 -3.55 -36.98 5.40
C PHE A 592 -3.58 -38.43 4.91
N GLU A 593 -3.14 -38.66 3.68
CA GLU A 593 -2.96 -40.03 3.17
C GLU A 593 -1.87 -40.79 3.94
N ASP A 594 -0.82 -40.09 4.34
CA ASP A 594 0.18 -40.61 5.28
C ASP A 594 -0.31 -40.35 6.72
N GLU A 595 -0.78 -41.40 7.39
CA GLU A 595 -1.30 -41.31 8.77
C GLU A 595 -0.24 -40.88 9.80
N LEU A 596 1.05 -40.92 9.44
CA LEU A 596 2.14 -40.47 10.30
C LEU A 596 2.44 -38.97 10.14
N CYS A 597 1.75 -38.29 9.22
CA CYS A 597 1.86 -36.86 9.04
C CYS A 597 1.10 -36.10 10.14
N SER A 598 1.76 -35.14 10.80
CA SER A 598 1.16 -34.33 11.86
C SER A 598 0.68 -32.96 11.37
N TYR A 599 1.35 -32.39 10.36
CA TYR A 599 1.04 -31.07 9.81
C TYR A 599 1.48 -30.93 8.34
N GLY A 600 0.72 -30.16 7.55
CA GLY A 600 0.92 -30.03 6.12
C GLY A 600 -0.19 -29.23 5.42
N TYR A 601 -0.12 -29.10 4.10
CA TYR A 601 -1.08 -28.34 3.29
C TYR A 601 -1.42 -29.08 2.00
N ASN A 602 -2.70 -29.14 1.61
CA ASN A 602 -3.15 -29.82 0.38
C ASN A 602 -2.58 -31.25 0.22
N ASN A 603 -2.58 -32.05 1.29
CA ASN A 603 -1.98 -33.39 1.36
C ASN A 603 -0.44 -33.44 1.19
N GLU A 604 0.23 -32.28 1.21
CA GLU A 604 1.68 -32.21 1.33
C GLU A 604 2.09 -32.20 2.79
N CYS A 605 2.87 -33.19 3.23
CA CYS A 605 3.33 -33.31 4.60
C CYS A 605 4.59 -32.48 4.84
N TYR A 606 4.52 -31.56 5.81
CA TYR A 606 5.64 -30.72 6.21
C TYR A 606 6.22 -31.13 7.57
N THR A 607 5.44 -31.82 8.39
CA THR A 607 5.86 -32.28 9.71
C THR A 607 5.21 -33.62 10.02
N CYS A 608 5.98 -34.54 10.58
CA CYS A 608 5.50 -35.85 11.00
C CYS A 608 5.24 -35.90 12.51
N PHE A 609 4.56 -36.93 12.99
CA PHE A 609 4.52 -37.19 14.43
C PHE A 609 5.92 -37.49 14.98
N LYS A 610 6.10 -37.27 16.29
CA LYS A 610 7.39 -37.46 16.97
C LYS A 610 7.98 -38.85 16.69
N GLY A 611 9.28 -38.89 16.41
CA GLY A 611 10.00 -40.11 16.02
C GLY A 611 10.01 -40.39 14.51
N TYR A 612 9.49 -39.49 13.68
CA TYR A 612 9.51 -39.57 12.22
C TYR A 612 10.00 -38.26 11.59
N TYR A 613 10.61 -38.33 10.40
CA TYR A 613 11.04 -37.19 9.59
C TYR A 613 10.41 -37.26 8.20
N VAL A 614 10.27 -36.09 7.55
CA VAL A 614 9.68 -36.00 6.20
C VAL A 614 10.75 -36.32 5.15
N ASP A 615 10.44 -37.26 4.25
CA ASP A 615 11.18 -37.47 3.00
C ASP A 615 10.19 -37.58 1.84
N LYS A 616 10.36 -36.73 0.80
CA LYS A 616 9.55 -36.75 -0.43
C LYS A 616 8.04 -36.90 -0.19
N ASN A 617 7.51 -36.15 0.77
CA ASN A 617 6.08 -36.14 1.14
C ASN A 617 5.58 -37.35 1.94
N SER A 618 6.48 -38.15 2.51
CA SER A 618 6.14 -39.28 3.39
C SER A 618 6.93 -39.23 4.69
N CYS A 619 6.35 -39.77 5.75
CA CYS A 619 6.92 -39.80 7.08
C CYS A 619 7.69 -41.09 7.33
N LEU A 620 9.00 -40.98 7.43
CA LEU A 620 9.92 -42.10 7.66
C LEU A 620 10.44 -42.09 9.09
N LYS A 621 10.68 -43.27 9.65
CA LYS A 621 11.07 -43.42 11.05
C LYS A 621 12.48 -42.89 11.31
N CYS A 622 12.65 -42.16 12.40
CA CYS A 622 13.96 -41.73 12.86
C CYS A 622 14.86 -42.92 13.26
N PRO A 623 16.20 -42.74 13.24
CA PRO A 623 17.12 -43.71 13.83
C PRO A 623 16.73 -44.04 15.27
N SER A 624 16.95 -45.29 15.69
CA SER A 624 16.49 -45.80 17.00
C SER A 624 17.03 -45.05 18.22
N ILE A 625 18.14 -44.33 18.06
CA ILE A 625 18.75 -43.50 19.11
C ILE A 625 18.21 -42.06 19.18
N CYS A 626 17.29 -41.69 18.28
CA CYS A 626 16.74 -40.34 18.15
C CYS A 626 15.28 -40.28 18.58
N THR A 627 14.93 -39.28 19.38
CA THR A 627 13.54 -38.89 19.63
C THR A 627 12.99 -37.98 18.54
N GLU A 628 13.85 -37.16 17.92
CA GLU A 628 13.54 -36.30 16.78
C GLU A 628 14.74 -36.24 15.83
N CYS A 629 14.49 -36.19 14.52
CA CYS A 629 15.54 -36.18 13.50
C CYS A 629 15.09 -35.45 12.23
N ASN A 630 16.04 -35.03 11.41
CA ASN A 630 15.80 -34.41 10.10
C ASN A 630 16.16 -35.32 8.92
N GLY A 631 16.50 -36.58 9.19
CA GLY A 631 16.97 -37.49 8.15
C GLY A 631 17.29 -38.89 8.66
N PRO A 632 17.70 -39.79 7.75
CA PRO A 632 17.88 -41.21 8.05
C PRO A 632 19.13 -41.54 8.88
N THR A 633 20.04 -40.58 9.08
CA THR A 633 21.34 -40.86 9.72
C THR A 633 21.40 -40.38 11.17
N ILE A 634 22.24 -41.04 11.97
CA ILE A 634 22.48 -40.68 13.38
C ILE A 634 23.04 -39.26 13.56
N TYR A 635 23.66 -38.68 12.52
CA TYR A 635 24.19 -37.32 12.54
C TYR A 635 23.11 -36.25 12.32
N GLN A 636 21.92 -36.66 11.88
CA GLN A 636 20.77 -35.78 11.65
C GLN A 636 19.77 -35.84 12.81
N CYS A 637 20.25 -36.21 13.99
CA CYS A 637 19.48 -36.30 15.22
C CYS A 637 19.34 -34.92 15.86
N ASN A 638 18.11 -34.47 16.12
CA ASN A 638 17.85 -33.21 16.81
C ASN A 638 17.75 -33.40 18.33
N SER A 639 17.28 -34.57 18.75
CA SER A 639 17.20 -34.97 20.15
C SER A 639 17.36 -36.48 20.28
N CYS A 640 18.03 -36.92 21.35
CA CYS A 640 18.32 -38.33 21.61
C CYS A 640 17.36 -38.92 22.64
N ILE A 641 17.17 -40.24 22.59
CA ILE A 641 16.50 -40.98 23.67
C ILE A 641 17.34 -40.94 24.95
N ASP A 642 16.71 -41.20 26.10
CA ASP A 642 17.38 -41.27 27.39
C ASP A 642 18.59 -42.24 27.36
N GLY A 643 19.74 -41.78 27.83
CA GLY A 643 21.01 -42.52 27.81
C GLY A 643 21.96 -42.17 26.67
N TYR A 644 21.57 -41.30 25.74
CA TYR A 644 22.39 -40.82 24.61
C TYR A 644 22.45 -39.28 24.60
N TYR A 645 23.55 -38.71 24.11
CA TYR A 645 23.73 -37.25 24.01
C TYR A 645 24.30 -36.85 22.65
N ILE A 646 23.99 -35.64 22.20
CA ILE A 646 24.55 -35.05 20.97
C ILE A 646 25.93 -34.50 21.30
N SER A 647 26.98 -35.08 20.72
CA SER A 647 28.36 -34.60 20.85
C SER A 647 28.56 -33.33 20.00
N SER A 648 29.10 -32.27 20.59
CA SER A 648 29.37 -30.98 19.93
C SER A 648 30.61 -30.98 19.02
N TYR A 649 31.17 -32.15 18.69
CA TYR A 649 32.33 -32.28 17.81
C TYR A 649 31.89 -32.91 16.48
N THR A 650 31.69 -32.05 15.49
CA THR A 650 31.82 -32.37 14.06
C THR A 650 33.02 -31.66 13.51
#